data_AF-A0A8H2ZRZ2-F1
#
_entry.id   AF-A0A8H2ZRZ2-F1
#
_cell.length_a   1.000
_cell.length_b   1.000
_cell.length_c   1.000
_cell.angle_alpha   90.00
_cell.angle_beta   90.00
_cell.angle_gamma   90.00
#
_symmetry.space_group_name_H-M   'P 1'
#
loop_
_entity.id
_entity.type
_entity.pdbx_description
1 polymer ?
#
loop_
_entity_poly.entity_id
_entity_poly.type
_entity_poly.pdbx_seq_one_letter_code
_entity_poly.pdbx_strand_id
1 'polypeptide(L)'
;MVQIDSHEYLSEEEKRLKEDRERKKYWKKWGPYVAERQWATVREDYSADGDAWSHFPHEHARSRAFRWGEDGIAGVSDTHGFQNIAFAFWNEEDDFLKERLFGLSNPQGNHGESIKEAHFHVDNTPTHSYMKYLYKYPQKKFPYEDLIKENARRGKEEKEYQILDTGIFDDDRYWDIYIETAKDEDDPDELLFRVTAWNRGPEPAPLHIIPHLWFRNTWAWGHEAEDKKPKINKVGENVAHARHHKLGERYMILSPSPGVGPSGVDVQPELIFTENDTNNVLLYKGKNAQPYVKDAFHRYIVDREKKAVNPKENGTKSAAWYSFNEGGGVAPGECAVVRFRMSQKYSDYLDEEEFDNTMDKRKDEADEFFYRISPLPMADDLRNIQRQAFAGMMWCKQFYHFIWEQWANGDPAQPPPPPDRKAVRNLNWKHMYLDDILSMPDSWEYPFFAAWDSAFHCIPLAMIDPDFAKKQLDLFTREWYMHPNGQLPAYEWNFGDVNPPVHAWATFRTFKIERKLYGRQDLDFLERVFQKLLLNFTWWVNRKDFDGKNVFEGGFLGLDNIGLFNRSEPLPTGGTLEQADSTGWMAFYCLCMLNISLELAKHRRIYEDIASKFFEHFMLISDAMTYKSGSAEKSLWNDDDGFYYDAISYGGPWTQQLPVRSLVGLIPLYATLTLEPELINKLPNFKKRVDWFVENRHDVAERNMASIQKRGKGNRILLSLVSKDRLEKILKRMLDEDEFLSEHGIRSLSKFHEKNPVSMDVNGQEFKVQYVPGDSDSGMFGGNSNWRGPIWLCVNFLLVESLQRFYMFYGPSLQVECPTGSGDMMHLGHVSEEIQHRLQHLMARGDDGRRAINDGNDILDFDPNWKDNLWFYEFFDGDSGRGLGATHQCGWTGLIARMIHDTGISCRLPQTPRTPSTGMNHYFDDIFTRHIAGANGKSQKSPRPYHLRRTSTARSIGARSDFGDHDHEHDEEEQRDHEGSVAPMDEQRLREREEADRHVANYISEQLHRVRSHDSAWEDRVGDEFEAQLDEN
;
A
#
# COMPACT_ATOMS: atom_id res chain seq x y z
N MET A 1 -18.53 -6.16 -7.56
CA MET A 1 -19.31 -7.33 -7.98
C MET A 1 -18.33 -8.46 -8.11
N VAL A 2 -18.20 -9.27 -7.07
CA VAL A 2 -17.33 -10.43 -7.07
C VAL A 2 -18.17 -11.62 -7.49
N GLN A 3 -17.78 -12.31 -8.56
CA GLN A 3 -18.44 -13.51 -9.05
C GLN A 3 -18.01 -14.72 -8.23
N ILE A 4 -18.99 -15.51 -7.79
CA ILE A 4 -18.78 -16.76 -7.05
C ILE A 4 -19.66 -17.81 -7.72
N ASP A 5 -19.08 -18.94 -8.18
CA ASP A 5 -19.77 -19.98 -8.97
C ASP A 5 -20.58 -19.44 -10.16
N SER A 6 -20.03 -18.44 -10.87
CA SER A 6 -20.70 -17.73 -11.99
C SER A 6 -22.05 -17.09 -11.60
N HIS A 7 -22.32 -16.92 -10.30
CA HIS A 7 -23.47 -16.23 -9.76
C HIS A 7 -23.09 -14.81 -9.31
N GLU A 8 -23.97 -13.85 -9.58
CA GLU A 8 -23.79 -12.43 -9.28
C GLU A 8 -24.70 -11.99 -8.13
N TYR A 9 -24.10 -11.53 -7.04
CA TYR A 9 -24.80 -10.72 -6.03
C TYR A 9 -23.87 -9.59 -5.55
N LEU A 10 -24.43 -8.39 -5.36
CA LEU A 10 -23.70 -7.22 -4.88
C LEU A 10 -23.89 -7.04 -3.37
N SER A 11 -22.80 -7.05 -2.61
CA SER A 11 -22.79 -6.41 -1.28
C SER A 11 -23.08 -4.91 -1.40
N GLU A 12 -23.45 -4.27 -0.29
CA GLU A 12 -23.73 -2.82 -0.28
C GLU A 12 -22.53 -2.00 -0.76
N GLU A 13 -21.31 -2.37 -0.37
CA GLU A 13 -20.10 -1.70 -0.85
C GLU A 13 -19.92 -1.81 -2.37
N GLU A 14 -20.25 -2.96 -2.95
CA GLU A 14 -20.16 -3.15 -4.40
C GLU A 14 -21.25 -2.41 -5.16
N LYS A 15 -22.42 -2.20 -4.55
CA LYS A 15 -23.45 -1.30 -5.09
C LYS A 15 -22.94 0.13 -5.12
N ARG A 16 -22.30 0.62 -4.05
CA ARG A 16 -21.69 1.96 -4.02
C ARG A 16 -20.60 2.12 -5.06
N LEU A 17 -19.72 1.12 -5.23
CA LEU A 17 -18.72 1.11 -6.30
C LEU A 17 -19.35 1.19 -7.70
N LYS A 18 -20.46 0.48 -7.92
CA LYS A 18 -21.22 0.54 -9.17
C LYS A 18 -21.84 1.94 -9.38
N GLU A 19 -22.44 2.52 -8.36
CA GLU A 19 -23.00 3.88 -8.42
C GLU A 19 -21.95 4.96 -8.70
N ASP A 20 -20.76 4.83 -8.10
CA ASP A 20 -19.61 5.73 -8.33
C ASP A 20 -19.11 5.61 -9.77
N ARG A 21 -18.92 4.38 -10.27
CA ARG A 21 -18.55 4.11 -11.66
C ARG A 21 -19.57 4.67 -12.66
N GLU A 22 -20.86 4.49 -12.38
CA GLU A 22 -21.96 5.00 -13.20
C GLU A 22 -22.24 6.50 -13.01
N ARG A 23 -21.50 7.15 -12.09
CA ARG A 23 -21.64 8.57 -11.73
C ARG A 23 -23.05 8.93 -11.25
N LYS A 24 -23.73 7.99 -10.59
CA LYS A 24 -25.02 8.21 -9.92
C LYS A 24 -24.83 8.91 -8.58
N LYS A 25 -23.83 8.47 -7.81
CA LYS A 25 -23.39 9.02 -6.52
C LYS A 25 -21.87 9.01 -6.50
N TYR A 26 -21.25 10.11 -6.08
CA TYR A 26 -19.78 10.25 -6.08
C TYR A 26 -19.19 9.79 -4.74
N TRP A 27 -19.28 8.50 -4.47
CA TRP A 27 -18.85 7.94 -3.19
C TRP A 27 -17.38 8.22 -2.88
N LYS A 28 -16.50 8.22 -3.88
CA LYS A 28 -15.05 8.45 -3.67
C LYS A 28 -14.65 9.93 -3.54
N LYS A 29 -15.62 10.86 -3.56
CA LYS A 29 -15.36 12.31 -3.45
C LYS A 29 -14.66 12.68 -2.14
N TRP A 30 -14.98 11.98 -1.05
CA TRP A 30 -14.34 12.15 0.26
C TRP A 30 -13.62 10.86 0.65
N GLY A 31 -12.40 10.98 1.16
CA GLY A 31 -11.59 9.84 1.55
C GLY A 31 -10.37 10.27 2.36
N PRO A 32 -9.50 9.33 2.74
CA PRO A 32 -8.33 9.57 3.59
C PRO A 32 -7.18 10.23 2.82
N TYR A 33 -7.48 11.27 2.05
CA TYR A 33 -6.55 11.84 1.07
C TYR A 33 -5.59 12.89 1.64
N VAL A 34 -5.73 13.21 2.93
CA VAL A 34 -4.78 14.05 3.66
C VAL A 34 -3.57 13.20 4.00
N ALA A 35 -2.36 13.68 3.68
CA ALA A 35 -1.15 12.93 3.98
C ALA A 35 -0.91 12.83 5.49
N GLU A 36 -0.23 11.79 5.95
CA GLU A 36 0.21 11.74 7.36
C GLU A 36 1.45 12.62 7.59
N ARG A 37 2.17 12.97 6.51
CA ARG A 37 3.28 13.93 6.47
C ARG A 37 3.28 14.76 5.18
N GLN A 38 3.37 16.09 5.31
CA GLN A 38 3.57 17.00 4.18
C GLN A 38 4.84 17.85 4.32
N TRP A 39 5.37 17.98 5.54
CA TRP A 39 6.64 18.66 5.81
C TRP A 39 7.84 17.88 5.23
N ALA A 40 8.94 18.59 4.96
CA ALA A 40 10.15 18.08 4.34
C ALA A 40 9.98 17.34 2.99
N THR A 41 9.02 17.77 2.17
CA THR A 41 8.82 17.22 0.82
C THR A 41 9.46 18.11 -0.24
N VAL A 42 9.81 17.54 -1.40
CA VAL A 42 10.44 18.30 -2.51
C VAL A 42 9.50 19.37 -3.05
N ARG A 43 8.19 19.10 -3.09
CA ARG A 43 7.19 20.11 -3.47
C ARG A 43 7.18 21.32 -2.53
N GLU A 44 7.44 21.12 -1.23
CA GLU A 44 7.52 22.20 -0.23
C GLU A 44 8.91 22.86 -0.10
N ASP A 45 9.90 22.39 -0.87
CA ASP A 45 11.27 22.90 -0.83
C ASP A 45 11.45 24.16 -1.70
N TYR A 46 11.78 25.29 -1.07
CA TYR A 46 12.14 26.56 -1.73
C TYR A 46 13.57 27.01 -1.38
N SER A 47 14.43 26.10 -0.92
CA SER A 47 15.85 26.34 -0.63
C SER A 47 16.68 26.58 -1.90
N ALA A 48 17.89 27.15 -1.74
CA ALA A 48 18.78 27.42 -2.87
C ALA A 48 19.53 26.16 -3.35
N ASP A 49 19.78 25.23 -2.44
CA ASP A 49 20.60 24.02 -2.58
C ASP A 49 19.78 22.74 -2.77
N GLY A 50 18.46 22.81 -2.56
CA GLY A 50 17.57 21.66 -2.67
C GLY A 50 17.46 20.84 -1.38
N ASP A 51 17.83 21.40 -0.22
CA ASP A 51 17.64 20.74 1.07
C ASP A 51 16.19 20.86 1.56
N ALA A 52 15.33 19.97 1.06
CA ALA A 52 13.94 19.87 1.47
C ALA A 52 13.77 19.57 2.97
N TRP A 53 14.70 18.81 3.56
CA TRP A 53 14.65 18.33 4.94
C TRP A 53 14.71 19.49 5.93
N SER A 54 15.71 20.38 5.76
CA SER A 54 15.91 21.52 6.66
C SER A 54 15.05 22.74 6.29
N HIS A 55 14.53 22.83 5.06
CA HIS A 55 13.80 24.00 4.60
C HIS A 55 12.39 24.14 5.21
N PHE A 56 11.66 23.02 5.31
CA PHE A 56 10.33 22.98 5.92
C PHE A 56 10.24 21.80 6.88
N PRO A 57 10.90 21.89 8.05
CA PRO A 57 10.95 20.80 9.03
C PRO A 57 9.64 20.70 9.83
N HIS A 58 9.52 19.61 10.59
CA HIS A 58 8.37 19.31 11.45
C HIS A 58 8.01 20.48 12.40
N GLU A 59 9.00 21.17 12.96
CA GLU A 59 8.80 22.29 13.90
C GLU A 59 8.05 23.46 13.26
N HIS A 60 8.25 23.68 11.95
CA HIS A 60 7.58 24.75 11.21
C HIS A 60 6.15 24.37 10.81
N ALA A 61 5.82 23.07 10.69
CA ALA A 61 4.54 22.57 10.16
C ALA A 61 3.30 23.08 10.91
N ARG A 62 3.44 23.32 12.23
CA ARG A 62 2.37 23.87 13.09
C ARG A 62 2.05 25.33 12.75
N SER A 63 3.05 26.09 12.31
CA SER A 63 2.98 27.55 12.17
C SER A 63 3.08 28.04 10.72
N ARG A 64 3.47 27.20 9.76
CA ARG A 64 3.61 27.51 8.33
C ARG A 64 2.51 26.83 7.52
N ALA A 65 1.79 27.59 6.70
CA ALA A 65 0.82 27.04 5.76
C ALA A 65 1.54 26.25 4.64
N PHE A 66 0.95 25.13 4.23
CA PHE A 66 1.45 24.32 3.13
C PHE A 66 0.98 24.89 1.80
N ARG A 67 1.79 24.72 0.75
CA ARG A 67 1.47 25.22 -0.59
C ARG A 67 0.79 24.15 -1.45
N TRP A 68 1.25 22.92 -1.35
CA TRP A 68 0.90 21.87 -2.32
C TRP A 68 -0.11 20.88 -1.77
N GLY A 69 -0.01 20.52 -0.49
CA GLY A 69 -0.94 19.61 0.17
C GLY A 69 -1.33 20.11 1.57
N GLU A 70 -1.74 19.17 2.41
CA GLU A 70 -1.97 19.34 3.85
C GLU A 70 -1.63 18.00 4.52
N ASP A 71 -1.39 18.02 5.82
CA ASP A 71 -1.19 16.82 6.64
C ASP A 71 -2.02 16.83 7.93
N GLY A 72 -2.24 15.64 8.50
CA GLY A 72 -2.95 15.47 9.76
C GLY A 72 -3.16 14.00 10.15
N ILE A 73 -3.46 13.77 11.42
CA ILE A 73 -3.74 12.42 11.95
C ILE A 73 -5.14 11.97 11.50
N ALA A 74 -5.22 10.79 10.86
CA ALA A 74 -6.45 10.21 10.32
C ALA A 74 -7.28 11.20 9.49
N GLY A 75 -6.60 11.95 8.62
CA GLY A 75 -7.22 13.07 7.92
C GLY A 75 -8.10 12.65 6.73
N VAL A 76 -9.21 13.35 6.54
CA VAL A 76 -10.17 13.17 5.44
C VAL A 76 -10.29 14.47 4.64
N SER A 77 -10.28 14.38 3.32
CA SER A 77 -10.52 15.53 2.45
C SER A 77 -11.36 15.18 1.23
N ASP A 78 -11.80 16.22 0.51
CA ASP A 78 -12.31 16.04 -0.84
C ASP A 78 -11.18 15.64 -1.81
N THR A 79 -11.54 15.18 -3.02
CA THR A 79 -10.58 14.71 -4.04
C THR A 79 -9.59 15.75 -4.54
N HIS A 80 -9.76 17.04 -4.20
CA HIS A 80 -8.83 18.12 -4.55
C HIS A 80 -8.16 18.75 -3.32
N GLY A 81 -8.33 18.15 -2.13
CA GLY A 81 -7.73 18.61 -0.87
C GLY A 81 -8.10 20.05 -0.53
N PHE A 82 -9.30 20.52 -0.90
CA PHE A 82 -9.72 21.88 -0.57
C PHE A 82 -10.16 21.97 0.88
N GLN A 83 -11.02 21.06 1.34
CA GLN A 83 -11.52 21.00 2.71
C GLN A 83 -11.00 19.76 3.41
N ASN A 84 -10.39 19.95 4.58
CA ASN A 84 -9.69 18.92 5.32
C ASN A 84 -10.25 18.82 6.74
N ILE A 85 -10.38 17.59 7.22
CA ILE A 85 -10.76 17.24 8.59
C ILE A 85 -9.68 16.32 9.13
N ALA A 86 -9.17 16.58 10.32
CA ALA A 86 -8.20 15.72 10.99
C ALA A 86 -8.25 15.94 12.50
N PHE A 87 -7.50 15.15 13.24
CA PHE A 87 -7.60 15.12 14.69
C PHE A 87 -6.32 15.63 15.35
N ALA A 88 -6.51 16.36 16.45
CA ALA A 88 -5.44 16.76 17.34
C ALA A 88 -5.74 16.30 18.77
N PHE A 89 -4.69 15.95 19.49
CA PHE A 89 -4.77 15.44 20.86
C PHE A 89 -3.80 16.17 21.79
N TRP A 90 -4.12 16.20 23.08
CA TRP A 90 -3.21 16.70 24.10
C TRP A 90 -3.47 15.98 25.43
N ASN A 91 -2.41 15.48 26.05
CA ASN A 91 -2.43 14.76 27.33
C ASN A 91 -2.12 15.67 28.54
N GLU A 92 -2.10 17.00 28.36
CA GLU A 92 -1.63 18.01 29.32
C GLU A 92 -0.12 17.98 29.64
N GLU A 93 0.62 16.98 29.16
CA GLU A 93 2.05 16.77 29.41
C GLU A 93 2.94 17.17 28.21
N ASP A 94 2.44 17.01 26.98
CA ASP A 94 3.14 17.38 25.76
C ASP A 94 3.27 18.89 25.62
N ASP A 95 4.41 19.35 25.09
CA ASP A 95 4.70 20.77 24.88
C ASP A 95 3.85 21.41 23.78
N PHE A 96 3.16 20.59 22.97
CA PHE A 96 2.31 21.07 21.88
C PHE A 96 1.18 20.08 21.57
N LEU A 97 0.18 20.56 20.83
CA LEU A 97 -0.90 19.71 20.35
C LEU A 97 -0.35 18.66 19.38
N LYS A 98 -0.66 17.40 19.62
CA LYS A 98 -0.38 16.30 18.71
C LYS A 98 -1.39 16.33 17.55
N GLU A 99 -1.15 17.23 16.59
CA GLU A 99 -1.98 17.38 15.38
C GLU A 99 -1.35 16.71 14.12
N ARG A 100 -0.15 16.15 14.27
CA ARG A 100 0.62 15.44 13.23
C ARG A 100 1.44 14.33 13.88
N LEU A 101 1.71 13.27 13.12
CA LEU A 101 2.60 12.20 13.54
C LEU A 101 4.06 12.67 13.49
N PHE A 102 4.79 12.43 14.58
CA PHE A 102 6.20 12.75 14.70
C PHE A 102 7.10 11.67 14.08
N GLY A 103 8.24 12.10 13.53
CA GLY A 103 9.28 11.21 13.09
C GLY A 103 10.52 11.98 12.68
N LEU A 104 11.53 11.25 12.24
CA LEU A 104 12.84 11.77 11.87
C LEU A 104 12.91 12.02 10.35
N SER A 105 13.57 13.11 9.98
CA SER A 105 14.01 13.33 8.60
C SER A 105 15.21 12.44 8.25
N ASN A 106 15.51 12.31 6.95
CA ASN A 106 16.63 11.52 6.47
C ASN A 106 17.97 11.76 7.22
N PRO A 107 18.43 13.01 7.44
CA PRO A 107 19.68 13.27 8.16
C PRO A 107 19.60 13.04 9.67
N GLN A 108 18.40 12.84 10.24
CA GLN A 108 18.21 12.66 11.68
C GLN A 108 18.19 11.18 12.11
N GLY A 109 17.72 10.28 11.26
CA GLY A 109 17.74 8.85 11.55
C GLY A 109 19.11 8.24 11.24
N ASN A 110 19.50 7.23 12.03
CA ASN A 110 20.71 6.46 11.71
C ASN A 110 20.52 5.65 10.43
N HIS A 111 19.29 5.24 10.09
CA HIS A 111 18.97 4.55 8.84
C HIS A 111 18.11 5.35 7.85
N GLY A 112 17.73 6.60 8.14
CA GLY A 112 16.97 7.41 7.19
C GLY A 112 15.79 8.16 7.80
N GLU A 113 14.78 8.47 6.97
CA GLU A 113 13.47 8.83 7.49
C GLU A 113 12.92 7.70 8.36
N SER A 114 12.26 8.05 9.46
CA SER A 114 11.73 7.03 10.36
C SER A 114 10.62 7.63 11.22
N ILE A 115 9.38 7.18 11.01
CA ILE A 115 8.25 7.55 11.87
C ILE A 115 8.46 7.01 13.29
N LYS A 116 8.16 7.81 14.32
CA LYS A 116 8.38 7.43 15.73
C LYS A 116 7.08 7.38 16.52
N GLU A 117 5.98 7.03 15.87
CA GLU A 117 4.63 6.97 16.44
C GLU A 117 4.07 5.56 16.33
N ALA A 118 3.09 5.23 17.17
CA ALA A 118 2.39 3.95 17.12
C ALA A 118 0.96 4.15 16.61
N HIS A 119 0.74 3.90 15.32
CA HIS A 119 -0.59 3.95 14.69
C HIS A 119 -0.80 2.83 13.68
N PHE A 120 -2.07 2.52 13.40
CA PHE A 120 -2.47 1.38 12.58
C PHE A 120 -3.66 1.69 11.68
N HIS A 121 -3.58 1.23 10.44
CA HIS A 121 -4.67 1.25 9.45
C HIS A 121 -5.54 0.00 9.63
N VAL A 122 -6.57 0.13 10.48
CA VAL A 122 -7.35 -1.03 10.95
C VAL A 122 -8.39 -1.47 9.91
N ASP A 123 -9.10 -0.51 9.30
CA ASP A 123 -10.16 -0.82 8.34
C ASP A 123 -10.40 0.33 7.37
N ASN A 124 -10.79 0.03 6.13
CA ASN A 124 -11.14 1.02 5.12
C ASN A 124 -11.75 0.39 3.87
N THR A 125 -13.00 0.70 3.55
CA THR A 125 -13.66 0.19 2.33
C THR A 125 -13.24 0.98 1.08
N PRO A 126 -13.32 0.40 -0.13
CA PRO A 126 -12.97 1.08 -1.40
C PRO A 126 -13.61 2.45 -1.65
N THR A 127 -14.86 2.61 -1.23
CA THR A 127 -15.61 3.86 -1.33
C THR A 127 -15.43 4.77 -0.12
N HIS A 128 -14.61 4.36 0.85
CA HIS A 128 -14.41 5.05 2.12
C HIS A 128 -15.74 5.28 2.86
N SER A 129 -16.68 4.35 2.68
CA SER A 129 -17.99 4.32 3.34
C SER A 129 -17.87 3.94 4.82
N TYR A 130 -16.81 3.22 5.17
CA TYR A 130 -16.36 2.96 6.53
C TYR A 130 -14.83 3.01 6.58
N MET A 131 -14.29 3.70 7.58
CA MET A 131 -12.85 3.80 7.84
C MET A 131 -12.61 3.69 9.35
N LYS A 132 -11.54 3.00 9.73
CA LYS A 132 -11.10 2.85 11.12
C LYS A 132 -9.59 2.96 11.22
N TYR A 133 -9.16 3.84 12.10
CA TYR A 133 -7.77 4.13 12.42
C TYR A 133 -7.54 3.97 13.92
N LEU A 134 -6.39 3.46 14.33
CA LEU A 134 -5.99 3.37 15.73
C LEU A 134 -4.71 4.18 15.94
N TYR A 135 -4.76 5.15 16.87
CA TYR A 135 -3.59 5.85 17.37
C TYR A 135 -3.33 5.49 18.84
N LYS A 136 -2.10 5.05 19.15
CA LYS A 136 -1.67 4.74 20.51
C LYS A 136 -0.86 5.91 21.07
N TYR A 137 -1.53 6.75 21.85
CA TYR A 137 -0.97 8.02 22.34
C TYR A 137 -0.52 7.92 23.80
N PRO A 138 0.75 8.14 24.14
CA PRO A 138 1.23 8.10 25.52
C PRO A 138 0.51 9.09 26.46
N GLN A 139 0.27 8.69 27.70
CA GLN A 139 -0.23 9.58 28.76
C GLN A 139 0.88 10.44 29.36
N LYS A 140 2.11 9.93 29.37
CA LYS A 140 3.30 10.69 29.74
C LYS A 140 3.72 11.60 28.58
N LYS A 141 4.51 12.63 28.88
CA LYS A 141 5.16 13.47 27.86
C LYS A 141 5.89 12.60 26.83
N PHE A 142 5.60 12.84 25.56
CA PHE A 142 6.15 12.07 24.45
C PHE A 142 7.68 12.27 24.35
N PRO A 143 8.47 11.20 24.13
CA PRO A 143 9.93 11.23 24.28
C PRO A 143 10.67 11.82 23.05
N TYR A 144 10.27 12.99 22.55
CA TYR A 144 10.83 13.61 21.33
C TYR A 144 12.36 13.74 21.36
N GLU A 145 12.90 14.33 22.44
CA GLU A 145 14.33 14.60 22.58
C GLU A 145 15.16 13.33 22.72
N ASP A 146 14.61 12.29 23.36
CA ASP A 146 15.27 10.99 23.50
C ASP A 146 15.39 10.31 22.14
N LEU A 147 14.29 10.25 21.39
CA LEU A 147 14.23 9.69 20.05
C LEU A 147 15.22 10.40 19.09
N ILE A 148 15.28 11.73 19.13
CA ILE A 148 16.21 12.50 18.29
C ILE A 148 17.66 12.22 18.68
N LYS A 149 18.00 12.33 19.97
CA LYS A 149 19.40 12.23 20.44
C LYS A 149 19.96 10.83 20.29
N GLU A 150 19.18 9.81 20.62
CA GLU A 150 19.65 8.43 20.56
C GLU A 150 19.83 7.97 19.11
N ASN A 151 18.90 8.28 18.20
CA ASN A 151 19.09 7.96 16.78
C ASN A 151 20.28 8.73 16.18
N ALA A 152 20.50 10.00 16.55
CA ALA A 152 21.67 10.76 16.10
C ALA A 152 23.00 10.23 16.67
N ARG A 153 22.97 9.54 17.83
CA ARG A 153 24.15 8.91 18.44
C ARG A 153 24.53 7.60 17.75
N ARG A 154 23.54 6.86 17.26
CA ARG A 154 23.70 5.52 16.68
C ARG A 154 24.37 5.56 15.30
N GLY A 155 25.25 4.58 15.05
CA GLY A 155 25.84 4.35 13.74
C GLY A 155 24.97 3.50 12.82
N LYS A 156 25.44 3.28 11.58
CA LYS A 156 24.82 2.36 10.59
C LYS A 156 24.90 0.87 11.00
N GLU A 157 25.74 0.52 11.96
CA GLU A 157 25.83 -0.86 12.48
C GLU A 157 24.82 -1.15 13.61
N GLU A 158 24.19 -0.10 14.16
CA GLU A 158 23.19 -0.22 15.22
C GLU A 158 21.77 -0.21 14.63
N LYS A 159 20.84 -0.95 15.25
CA LYS A 159 19.41 -0.91 14.88
C LYS A 159 18.84 0.49 15.09
N GLU A 160 17.80 0.83 14.34
CA GLU A 160 17.00 2.04 14.63
C GLU A 160 16.49 2.05 16.07
N TYR A 161 16.36 3.23 16.66
CA TYR A 161 15.71 3.40 17.96
C TYR A 161 14.27 3.88 17.75
N GLN A 162 13.32 3.04 18.13
CA GLN A 162 11.88 3.22 17.90
C GLN A 162 11.14 3.58 19.17
N ILE A 163 9.88 4.02 19.05
CA ILE A 163 9.08 4.45 20.21
C ILE A 163 8.91 3.36 21.27
N LEU A 164 8.83 2.09 20.84
CA LEU A 164 8.74 0.95 21.74
C LEU A 164 10.01 0.73 22.57
N ASP A 165 11.17 1.15 22.08
CA ASP A 165 12.45 0.99 22.78
C ASP A 165 12.63 1.98 23.93
N THR A 166 11.80 3.03 23.98
CA THR A 166 11.87 4.09 25.00
C THR A 166 11.30 3.66 26.37
N GLY A 167 10.60 2.52 26.41
CA GLY A 167 9.85 2.06 27.59
C GLY A 167 8.60 2.89 27.90
N ILE A 168 8.17 3.79 27.00
CA ILE A 168 7.00 4.67 27.24
C ILE A 168 5.69 3.88 27.42
N PHE A 169 5.63 2.64 26.93
CA PHE A 169 4.46 1.76 27.00
C PHE A 169 4.54 0.69 28.10
N ASP A 170 5.66 0.54 28.81
CA ASP A 170 5.90 -0.57 29.76
C ASP A 170 4.91 -0.63 30.94
N ASP A 171 4.31 0.51 31.30
CA ASP A 171 3.35 0.65 32.40
C ASP A 171 1.87 0.69 31.93
N ASP A 172 1.60 0.37 30.66
CA ASP A 172 0.29 0.50 30.00
C ASP A 172 -0.29 1.93 30.01
N ARG A 173 0.54 2.95 30.24
CA ARG A 173 0.14 4.36 30.35
C ARG A 173 -0.02 5.04 28.99
N TYR A 174 -1.03 4.62 28.24
CA TYR A 174 -1.37 5.19 26.94
C TYR A 174 -2.89 5.19 26.68
N TRP A 175 -3.27 5.91 25.64
CA TRP A 175 -4.61 5.97 25.09
C TRP A 175 -4.68 5.10 23.84
N ASP A 176 -5.65 4.19 23.77
CA ASP A 176 -6.08 3.61 22.49
C ASP A 176 -7.16 4.53 21.91
N ILE A 177 -6.79 5.33 20.91
CA ILE A 177 -7.69 6.27 20.24
C ILE A 177 -8.14 5.67 18.92
N TYR A 178 -9.36 5.12 18.91
CA TYR A 178 -10.02 4.71 17.68
C TYR A 178 -10.70 5.91 17.02
N ILE A 179 -10.37 6.15 15.76
CA ILE A 179 -10.96 7.19 14.94
C ILE A 179 -11.71 6.49 13.82
N GLU A 180 -13.03 6.58 13.84
CA GLU A 180 -13.92 5.95 12.88
C GLU A 180 -14.62 7.01 12.04
N THR A 181 -14.75 6.75 10.74
CA THR A 181 -15.52 7.58 9.82
C THR A 181 -16.50 6.70 9.06
N ALA A 182 -17.74 7.15 8.94
CA ALA A 182 -18.77 6.50 8.14
C ALA A 182 -19.43 7.49 7.18
N LYS A 183 -20.03 6.97 6.11
CA LYS A 183 -20.90 7.74 5.22
C LYS A 183 -22.35 7.37 5.43
N ASP A 184 -23.21 8.36 5.27
CA ASP A 184 -24.65 8.15 5.20
C ASP A 184 -25.01 7.20 4.04
N GLU A 185 -26.14 6.51 4.15
CA GLU A 185 -26.60 5.55 3.13
C GLU A 185 -27.07 6.25 1.85
N ASP A 186 -27.78 7.37 2.02
CA ASP A 186 -28.41 8.07 0.92
C ASP A 186 -27.53 9.18 0.35
N ASP A 187 -26.67 9.78 1.18
CA ASP A 187 -25.82 10.90 0.77
C ASP A 187 -24.30 10.64 0.98
N PRO A 188 -23.52 10.41 -0.09
CA PRO A 188 -22.07 10.21 0.01
C PRO A 188 -21.30 11.47 0.45
N ASP A 189 -21.94 12.63 0.47
CA ASP A 189 -21.39 13.88 0.96
C ASP A 189 -21.63 14.08 2.48
N GLU A 190 -22.42 13.23 3.14
CA GLU A 190 -22.64 13.25 4.60
C GLU A 190 -21.63 12.33 5.30
N LEU A 191 -20.75 12.92 6.12
CA LEU A 191 -19.69 12.19 6.82
C LEU A 191 -19.95 12.19 8.33
N LEU A 192 -19.84 11.03 8.95
CA LEU A 192 -20.00 10.81 10.38
C LEU A 192 -18.64 10.45 10.98
N PHE A 193 -18.28 11.05 12.11
CA PHE A 193 -17.00 10.83 12.78
C PHE A 193 -17.20 10.45 14.25
N ARG A 194 -16.62 9.33 14.67
CA ARG A 194 -16.61 8.85 16.06
C ARG A 194 -15.18 8.66 16.52
N VAL A 195 -14.79 9.38 17.57
CA VAL A 195 -13.50 9.18 18.24
C VAL A 195 -13.77 8.54 19.59
N THR A 196 -13.20 7.36 19.84
CA THR A 196 -13.27 6.66 21.12
C THR A 196 -11.86 6.47 21.67
N ALA A 197 -11.53 7.15 22.76
CA ALA A 197 -10.22 7.09 23.41
C ALA A 197 -10.29 6.34 24.73
N TRP A 198 -9.75 5.12 24.76
CA TRP A 198 -9.71 4.26 25.96
C TRP A 198 -8.48 4.54 26.80
N ASN A 199 -8.66 4.76 28.10
CA ASN A 199 -7.57 4.81 29.05
C ASN A 199 -7.08 3.38 29.35
N ARG A 200 -5.87 3.03 28.88
CA ARG A 200 -5.23 1.73 29.19
C ARG A 200 -4.42 1.76 30.48
N GLY A 201 -4.09 2.96 30.95
CA GLY A 201 -3.28 3.18 32.13
C GLY A 201 -4.00 2.79 33.43
N PRO A 202 -3.22 2.60 34.51
CA PRO A 202 -3.75 2.18 35.81
C PRO A 202 -4.42 3.31 36.61
N GLU A 203 -4.32 4.56 36.16
CA GLU A 203 -4.81 5.76 36.85
C GLU A 203 -5.67 6.64 35.93
N PRO A 204 -6.57 7.46 36.49
CA PRO A 204 -7.24 8.50 35.71
C PRO A 204 -6.22 9.42 35.03
N ALA A 205 -6.46 9.74 33.76
CA ALA A 205 -5.55 10.58 32.98
C ALA A 205 -6.34 11.64 32.17
N PRO A 206 -5.85 12.89 32.08
CA PRO A 206 -6.49 13.91 31.28
C PRO A 206 -6.28 13.66 29.79
N LEU A 207 -7.30 14.00 29.00
CA LEU A 207 -7.22 13.99 27.54
C LEU A 207 -8.01 15.15 26.96
N HIS A 208 -7.43 15.79 25.95
CA HIS A 208 -8.16 16.71 25.09
C HIS A 208 -8.25 16.14 23.68
N ILE A 209 -9.44 16.20 23.11
CA ILE A 209 -9.72 15.77 21.73
C ILE A 209 -10.16 17.01 20.97
N ILE A 210 -9.46 17.33 19.88
CA ILE A 210 -9.62 18.59 19.15
C ILE A 210 -9.78 18.30 17.65
N PRO A 211 -10.97 17.90 17.16
CA PRO A 211 -11.20 17.75 15.74
C PRO A 211 -11.05 19.11 15.03
N HIS A 212 -10.24 19.13 13.97
CA HIS A 212 -9.98 20.29 13.13
C HIS A 212 -10.81 20.22 11.85
N LEU A 213 -11.26 21.39 11.40
CA LEU A 213 -11.82 21.60 10.06
C LEU A 213 -11.13 22.80 9.43
N TRP A 214 -10.50 22.64 8.27
CA TRP A 214 -9.84 23.76 7.60
C TRP A 214 -9.84 23.65 6.09
N PHE A 215 -9.62 24.80 5.45
CA PHE A 215 -9.35 24.85 4.02
C PHE A 215 -7.85 24.89 3.74
N ARG A 216 -7.39 24.11 2.75
CA ARG A 216 -6.03 24.25 2.20
C ARG A 216 -5.84 25.68 1.73
N ASN A 217 -4.71 26.29 2.06
CA ASN A 217 -4.47 27.68 1.71
C ASN A 217 -4.31 27.82 0.19
N THR A 218 -5.26 28.46 -0.50
CA THR A 218 -5.17 28.78 -1.94
C THR A 218 -5.09 30.30 -2.20
N TRP A 219 -5.40 31.11 -1.18
CA TRP A 219 -5.55 32.56 -1.29
C TRP A 219 -4.23 33.32 -1.06
N ALA A 220 -3.26 32.75 -0.33
CA ALA A 220 -2.01 33.43 0.02
C ALA A 220 -0.99 33.51 -1.13
N TRP A 221 -1.28 32.91 -2.28
CA TRP A 221 -0.31 32.69 -3.36
C TRP A 221 -0.47 33.65 -4.55
N GLY A 222 -1.59 34.36 -4.67
CA GLY A 222 -1.84 35.33 -5.74
C GLY A 222 -2.34 34.72 -7.06
N HIS A 223 -2.76 33.45 -7.05
CA HIS A 223 -3.37 32.77 -8.20
C HIS A 223 -4.91 32.82 -8.19
N GLU A 224 -5.51 32.91 -7.01
CA GLU A 224 -6.96 33.03 -6.84
C GLU A 224 -7.36 34.44 -6.43
N ALA A 225 -8.57 34.85 -6.84
CA ALA A 225 -9.14 36.13 -6.44
C ALA A 225 -9.63 36.07 -4.99
N GLU A 226 -9.56 37.21 -4.29
CA GLU A 226 -9.88 37.30 -2.86
C GLU A 226 -11.34 36.93 -2.54
N ASP A 227 -12.27 37.14 -3.47
CA ASP A 227 -13.69 36.77 -3.33
C ASP A 227 -13.93 35.25 -3.30
N LYS A 228 -12.94 34.46 -3.73
CA LYS A 228 -12.96 32.99 -3.65
C LYS A 228 -12.45 32.44 -2.33
N LYS A 229 -11.87 33.28 -1.45
CA LYS A 229 -11.37 32.85 -0.14
C LYS A 229 -12.51 32.18 0.63
N PRO A 230 -12.34 30.92 1.07
CA PRO A 230 -13.39 30.21 1.78
C PRO A 230 -13.56 30.77 3.19
N LYS A 231 -14.65 30.37 3.85
CA LYS A 231 -14.98 30.86 5.19
C LYS A 231 -15.60 29.76 6.04
N ILE A 232 -15.22 29.72 7.30
CA ILE A 232 -15.85 28.96 8.38
C ILE A 232 -16.31 29.96 9.43
N ASN A 233 -17.52 29.83 9.94
CA ASN A 233 -18.02 30.63 11.06
C ASN A 233 -19.00 29.85 11.94
N LYS A 234 -19.08 30.21 13.22
CA LYS A 234 -20.11 29.67 14.11
C LYS A 234 -21.50 30.13 13.68
N VAL A 235 -22.48 29.24 13.74
CA VAL A 235 -23.90 29.53 13.43
C VAL A 235 -24.86 29.00 14.49
N GLY A 236 -24.42 28.09 15.35
CA GLY A 236 -25.12 27.61 16.53
C GLY A 236 -24.15 27.34 17.67
N GLU A 237 -24.63 26.90 18.83
CA GLU A 237 -23.78 26.59 19.98
C GLU A 237 -22.72 25.53 19.63
N ASN A 238 -23.18 24.44 19.00
CA ASN A 238 -22.36 23.29 18.60
C ASN A 238 -22.29 23.12 17.06
N VAL A 239 -22.45 24.21 16.30
CA VAL A 239 -22.51 24.16 14.82
C VAL A 239 -21.60 25.21 14.18
N ALA A 240 -20.68 24.75 13.33
CA ALA A 240 -19.85 25.58 12.47
C ALA A 240 -20.28 25.44 11.00
N HIS A 241 -20.45 26.55 10.30
CA HIS A 241 -20.80 26.62 8.89
C HIS A 241 -19.54 26.91 8.06
N ALA A 242 -19.25 26.04 7.08
CA ALA A 242 -18.15 26.15 6.15
C ALA A 242 -18.67 26.40 4.73
N ARG A 243 -18.10 27.38 4.04
CA ARG A 243 -18.47 27.75 2.67
C ARG A 243 -17.23 27.82 1.79
N HIS A 244 -17.29 27.11 0.66
CA HIS A 244 -16.26 27.12 -0.37
C HIS A 244 -16.88 27.24 -1.77
N HIS A 245 -16.29 28.04 -2.64
CA HIS A 245 -16.90 28.41 -3.92
C HIS A 245 -17.11 27.23 -4.89
N LYS A 246 -16.34 26.13 -4.75
CA LYS A 246 -16.56 24.87 -5.51
C LYS A 246 -17.33 23.80 -4.74
N LEU A 247 -17.19 23.73 -3.41
CA LEU A 247 -17.76 22.64 -2.61
C LEU A 247 -19.17 22.96 -2.08
N GLY A 248 -19.58 24.23 -2.17
CA GLY A 248 -20.84 24.70 -1.63
C GLY A 248 -20.75 25.00 -0.14
N GLU A 249 -21.88 24.82 0.54
CA GLU A 249 -22.07 25.06 1.97
C GLU A 249 -22.17 23.74 2.73
N ARG A 250 -21.55 23.70 3.91
CA ARG A 250 -21.53 22.53 4.80
C ARG A 250 -21.55 22.94 6.26
N TYR A 251 -22.04 22.07 7.11
CA TYR A 251 -22.17 22.27 8.54
C TYR A 251 -21.45 21.16 9.29
N MET A 252 -20.53 21.53 10.19
CA MET A 252 -19.97 20.65 11.20
C MET A 252 -20.88 20.72 12.42
N ILE A 253 -21.61 19.64 12.70
CA ILE A 253 -22.59 19.53 13.77
C ILE A 253 -22.03 18.59 14.83
N LEU A 254 -21.79 19.12 16.02
CA LEU A 254 -21.10 18.44 17.13
C LEU A 254 -22.11 18.01 18.20
N SER A 255 -21.87 16.84 18.81
CA SER A 255 -22.60 16.44 20.01
C SER A 255 -21.76 16.69 21.27
N PRO A 256 -22.38 17.13 22.39
CA PRO A 256 -21.75 17.04 23.70
C PRO A 256 -21.25 15.61 23.97
N SER A 257 -20.18 15.49 24.73
CA SER A 257 -19.66 14.18 25.15
C SER A 257 -20.05 13.88 26.59
N PRO A 258 -20.34 12.61 26.95
CA PRO A 258 -20.60 12.26 28.34
C PRO A 258 -19.47 12.69 29.29
N GLY A 259 -19.84 13.21 30.46
CA GLY A 259 -18.90 13.57 31.52
C GLY A 259 -18.03 12.40 31.99
N VAL A 260 -16.75 12.68 32.27
CA VAL A 260 -15.78 11.71 32.84
C VAL A 260 -15.51 11.93 34.32
N GLY A 261 -15.94 13.07 34.87
CA GLY A 261 -15.69 13.44 36.26
C GLY A 261 -16.88 13.20 37.21
N PRO A 262 -16.68 13.42 38.52
CA PRO A 262 -17.70 13.18 39.54
C PRO A 262 -18.96 14.04 39.39
N SER A 263 -18.89 15.19 38.70
CA SER A 263 -20.06 16.02 38.44
C SER A 263 -21.10 15.35 37.55
N GLY A 264 -20.67 14.41 36.70
CA GLY A 264 -21.52 13.80 35.66
C GLY A 264 -22.00 14.79 34.60
N VAL A 265 -21.44 16.00 34.53
CA VAL A 265 -21.81 17.01 33.54
C VAL A 265 -21.15 16.69 32.20
N ASP A 266 -21.92 16.77 31.13
CA ASP A 266 -21.42 16.55 29.77
C ASP A 266 -20.32 17.56 29.39
N VAL A 267 -19.28 17.05 28.74
CA VAL A 267 -18.19 17.83 28.17
C VAL A 267 -18.69 18.50 26.88
N GLN A 268 -18.87 19.82 26.94
CA GLN A 268 -19.30 20.62 25.80
C GLN A 268 -18.10 20.97 24.89
N PRO A 269 -18.28 20.97 23.55
CA PRO A 269 -17.24 21.44 22.64
C PRO A 269 -17.08 22.97 22.69
N GLU A 270 -15.85 23.45 22.84
CA GLU A 270 -15.53 24.86 22.60
C GLU A 270 -15.13 25.06 21.12
N LEU A 271 -16.01 25.70 20.34
CA LEU A 271 -15.71 26.08 18.95
C LEU A 271 -14.76 27.28 18.89
N ILE A 272 -13.57 27.07 18.34
CA ILE A 272 -12.52 28.09 18.19
C ILE A 272 -12.10 28.25 16.72
N PHE A 273 -11.72 29.47 16.32
CA PHE A 273 -11.52 29.83 14.91
C PHE A 273 -10.23 30.61 14.68
N THR A 274 -9.61 30.41 13.51
CA THR A 274 -8.40 31.11 13.05
C THR A 274 -8.30 31.09 11.53
N GLU A 275 -7.27 31.70 10.95
CA GLU A 275 -6.93 31.51 9.54
C GLU A 275 -5.85 30.42 9.37
N ASN A 276 -5.92 29.63 8.29
CA ASN A 276 -4.82 28.74 7.87
C ASN A 276 -3.70 29.55 7.17
N ASP A 277 -3.28 30.65 7.80
CA ASP A 277 -2.23 31.55 7.30
C ASP A 277 -0.93 31.35 8.10
N THR A 278 0.22 31.46 7.42
CA THR A 278 1.54 31.35 8.05
C THR A 278 1.76 32.40 9.13
N ASN A 279 2.30 31.99 10.28
CA ASN A 279 2.78 32.86 11.35
C ASN A 279 4.16 33.46 10.99
N ASN A 280 4.15 34.53 10.20
CA ASN A 280 5.34 35.25 9.76
C ASN A 280 6.10 35.93 10.90
N VAL A 281 5.41 36.30 11.99
CA VAL A 281 6.07 36.89 13.17
C VAL A 281 7.01 35.87 13.81
N LEU A 282 6.52 34.64 14.02
CA LEU A 282 7.30 33.56 14.63
C LEU A 282 8.43 33.08 13.71
N LEU A 283 8.12 32.76 12.45
CA LEU A 283 9.05 32.05 11.55
C LEU A 283 10.03 32.97 10.84
N TYR A 284 9.62 34.20 10.49
CA TYR A 284 10.37 35.06 9.58
C TYR A 284 10.66 36.46 10.13
N LYS A 285 10.32 36.72 11.40
CA LYS A 285 10.40 38.06 12.02
C LYS A 285 9.65 39.13 11.19
N GLY A 286 8.65 38.70 10.43
CA GLY A 286 7.81 39.53 9.58
C GLY A 286 6.59 40.06 10.33
N LYS A 287 5.61 40.58 9.58
CA LYS A 287 4.29 40.95 10.11
C LYS A 287 3.24 39.98 9.58
N ASN A 288 2.34 39.55 10.45
CA ASN A 288 1.15 38.82 10.01
C ASN A 288 0.15 39.83 9.42
N ALA A 289 -0.55 39.44 8.35
CA ALA A 289 -1.60 40.26 7.75
C ALA A 289 -2.75 40.52 8.74
N GLN A 290 -2.98 39.55 9.64
CA GLN A 290 -3.96 39.62 10.72
C GLN A 290 -3.50 38.73 11.90
N PRO A 291 -4.02 38.91 13.12
CA PRO A 291 -3.42 38.31 14.32
C PRO A 291 -3.72 36.82 14.52
N TYR A 292 -4.73 36.24 13.85
CA TYR A 292 -5.21 34.87 14.07
C TYR A 292 -4.65 33.93 13.00
N VAL A 293 -3.50 33.31 13.27
CA VAL A 293 -2.74 32.51 12.30
C VAL A 293 -2.78 31.00 12.62
N LYS A 294 -2.16 30.17 11.76
CA LYS A 294 -2.32 28.70 11.73
C LYS A 294 -2.12 27.99 13.08
N ASP A 295 -1.21 28.49 13.92
CA ASP A 295 -0.85 27.92 15.23
C ASP A 295 -1.70 28.45 16.41
N ALA A 296 -2.76 29.21 16.14
CA ALA A 296 -3.59 29.82 17.17
C ALA A 296 -4.18 28.83 18.18
N PHE A 297 -4.57 27.62 17.74
CA PHE A 297 -5.16 26.62 18.64
C PHE A 297 -4.15 26.09 19.65
N HIS A 298 -2.91 25.84 19.20
CA HIS A 298 -1.82 25.45 20.09
C HIS A 298 -1.56 26.53 21.15
N ARG A 299 -1.41 27.78 20.73
CA ARG A 299 -1.20 28.92 21.64
C ARG A 299 -2.37 29.15 22.60
N TYR A 300 -3.60 28.90 22.16
CA TYR A 300 -4.80 29.08 22.98
C TYR A 300 -4.96 28.01 24.05
N ILE A 301 -4.75 26.75 23.68
CA ILE A 301 -4.98 25.58 24.54
C ILE A 301 -3.77 25.31 25.43
N VAL A 302 -2.58 25.18 24.84
CA VAL A 302 -1.35 24.78 25.53
C VAL A 302 -0.69 25.97 26.22
N ASP A 303 -0.41 27.05 25.48
CA ASP A 303 0.25 28.26 26.02
C ASP A 303 -0.70 29.18 26.80
N ARG A 304 -2.00 28.88 26.77
CA ARG A 304 -3.08 29.63 27.46
C ARG A 304 -3.20 31.09 27.01
N GLU A 305 -2.77 31.41 25.78
CA GLU A 305 -2.90 32.74 25.19
C GLU A 305 -4.34 33.00 24.71
N LYS A 306 -5.20 33.49 25.62
CA LYS A 306 -6.64 33.67 25.36
C LYS A 306 -7.03 34.59 24.19
N LYS A 307 -6.08 35.37 23.65
CA LYS A 307 -6.29 36.28 22.50
C LYS A 307 -5.78 35.71 21.17
N ALA A 308 -5.29 34.45 21.16
CA ALA A 308 -4.71 33.83 19.97
C ALA A 308 -5.76 33.44 18.92
N VAL A 309 -6.98 33.09 19.34
CA VAL A 309 -8.10 32.72 18.46
C VAL A 309 -8.99 33.92 18.12
N ASN A 310 -9.71 33.84 17.00
CA ASN A 310 -10.55 34.93 16.52
C ASN A 310 -11.84 35.07 17.35
N PRO A 311 -12.03 36.17 18.12
CA PRO A 311 -13.22 36.37 18.94
C PRO A 311 -14.48 36.68 18.13
N LYS A 312 -14.35 36.87 16.80
CA LYS A 312 -15.51 36.98 15.89
C LYS A 312 -16.03 35.62 15.41
N GLU A 313 -15.47 34.52 15.94
CA GLU A 313 -15.88 33.14 15.67
C GLU A 313 -15.97 32.82 14.16
N ASN A 314 -14.96 33.25 13.40
CA ASN A 314 -14.82 32.97 11.98
C ASN A 314 -13.36 32.87 11.52
N GLY A 315 -13.14 32.28 10.36
CA GLY A 315 -11.84 32.20 9.70
C GLY A 315 -11.82 31.21 8.54
N THR A 316 -10.68 30.61 8.23
CA THR A 316 -10.53 29.50 7.25
C THR A 316 -10.16 28.17 7.91
N LYS A 317 -9.92 28.18 9.23
CA LYS A 317 -9.63 27.02 10.07
C LYS A 317 -10.43 27.12 11.36
N SER A 318 -11.02 26.01 11.78
CA SER A 318 -11.85 25.85 12.97
C SER A 318 -11.42 24.59 13.73
N ALA A 319 -11.68 24.57 15.03
CA ALA A 319 -11.54 23.39 15.87
C ALA A 319 -12.67 23.32 16.90
N ALA A 320 -13.00 22.11 17.34
CA ALA A 320 -13.89 21.87 18.46
C ALA A 320 -13.10 21.26 19.61
N TRP A 321 -12.90 22.00 20.70
CA TRP A 321 -12.10 21.53 21.83
C TRP A 321 -12.96 20.84 22.88
N TYR A 322 -12.76 19.53 23.06
CA TYR A 322 -13.31 18.75 24.17
C TYR A 322 -12.24 18.53 25.24
N SER A 323 -12.59 18.80 26.50
CA SER A 323 -11.67 18.74 27.64
C SER A 323 -12.10 17.67 28.64
N PHE A 324 -11.43 16.52 28.66
CA PHE A 324 -11.67 15.41 29.56
C PHE A 324 -10.65 15.40 30.72
N ASN A 325 -10.67 16.44 31.55
CA ASN A 325 -9.71 16.61 32.66
C ASN A 325 -10.37 16.77 34.04
N GLU A 326 -11.71 16.74 34.13
CA GLU A 326 -12.41 16.76 35.42
C GLU A 326 -12.06 15.52 36.25
N GLY A 327 -11.80 15.67 37.55
CA GLY A 327 -11.56 14.55 38.46
C GLY A 327 -10.25 13.78 38.21
N GLY A 328 -9.31 14.37 37.47
CA GLY A 328 -8.08 13.70 37.02
C GLY A 328 -8.19 13.11 35.61
N GLY A 329 -9.35 13.24 34.95
CA GLY A 329 -9.60 12.82 33.58
C GLY A 329 -10.33 11.48 33.49
N VAL A 330 -10.15 10.77 32.38
CA VAL A 330 -10.90 9.52 32.12
C VAL A 330 -10.37 8.41 33.02
N ALA A 331 -11.25 7.70 33.73
CA ALA A 331 -10.86 6.63 34.64
C ALA A 331 -10.24 5.41 33.91
N PRO A 332 -9.43 4.58 34.59
CA PRO A 332 -8.85 3.36 34.03
C PRO A 332 -9.90 2.42 33.42
N GLY A 333 -9.67 1.98 32.19
CA GLY A 333 -10.60 1.11 31.47
C GLY A 333 -11.90 1.78 30.99
N GLU A 334 -12.09 3.07 31.27
CA GLU A 334 -13.16 3.88 30.67
C GLU A 334 -12.66 4.59 29.40
N CYS A 335 -13.58 5.28 28.70
CA CYS A 335 -13.26 6.01 27.47
C CYS A 335 -13.91 7.38 27.38
N ALA A 336 -13.25 8.28 26.65
CA ALA A 336 -13.85 9.51 26.12
C ALA A 336 -14.41 9.25 24.72
N VAL A 337 -15.58 9.81 24.41
CA VAL A 337 -16.25 9.63 23.10
C VAL A 337 -16.65 10.96 22.49
N VAL A 338 -16.12 11.29 21.31
CA VAL A 338 -16.51 12.50 20.56
C VAL A 338 -17.24 12.09 19.28
N ARG A 339 -18.39 12.70 19.02
CA ARG A 339 -19.20 12.48 17.81
C ARG A 339 -19.50 13.79 17.09
N PHE A 340 -19.37 13.78 15.77
CA PHE A 340 -19.83 14.88 14.92
C PHE A 340 -20.14 14.41 13.51
N ARG A 341 -20.95 15.19 12.79
CA ARG A 341 -21.21 14.99 11.37
C ARG A 341 -20.83 16.22 10.55
N MET A 342 -20.43 15.99 9.32
CA MET A 342 -20.33 16.99 8.26
C MET A 342 -21.50 16.83 7.31
N SER A 343 -22.35 17.84 7.24
CA SER A 343 -23.62 17.79 6.51
C SER A 343 -23.77 18.94 5.52
N GLN A 344 -24.51 18.74 4.43
CA GLN A 344 -24.98 19.85 3.59
C GLN A 344 -26.24 20.52 4.18
N LYS A 345 -26.88 19.87 5.14
CA LYS A 345 -28.10 20.33 5.80
C LYS A 345 -27.75 20.91 7.16
N TYR A 346 -28.36 22.05 7.47
CA TYR A 346 -28.26 22.60 8.81
C TYR A 346 -29.11 21.78 9.78
N SER A 347 -28.54 21.45 10.94
CA SER A 347 -29.24 20.95 12.13
C SER A 347 -28.55 21.51 13.36
N ASP A 348 -29.31 21.83 14.40
CA ASP A 348 -28.82 22.22 15.73
C ASP A 348 -28.70 21.04 16.70
N TYR A 349 -29.11 19.84 16.26
CA TYR A 349 -29.11 18.61 17.04
C TYR A 349 -28.49 17.46 16.24
N LEU A 350 -27.76 16.59 16.94
CA LEU A 350 -27.27 15.32 16.44
C LEU A 350 -27.96 14.18 17.20
N ASP A 351 -28.73 13.35 16.50
CA ASP A 351 -29.28 12.13 17.08
C ASP A 351 -28.17 11.09 17.22
N GLU A 352 -27.72 10.84 18.45
CA GLU A 352 -26.62 9.92 18.72
C GLU A 352 -26.97 8.46 18.45
N GLU A 353 -28.25 8.08 18.60
CA GLU A 353 -28.70 6.71 18.37
C GLU A 353 -28.73 6.42 16.86
N GLU A 354 -29.31 7.32 16.06
CA GLU A 354 -29.27 7.24 14.60
C GLU A 354 -27.82 7.24 14.07
N PHE A 355 -26.97 8.08 14.66
CA PHE A 355 -25.56 8.16 14.34
C PHE A 355 -24.84 6.82 14.60
N ASP A 356 -24.95 6.26 15.80
CA ASP A 356 -24.27 5.02 16.16
C ASP A 356 -24.81 3.83 15.34
N ASN A 357 -26.13 3.79 15.08
CA ASN A 357 -26.74 2.79 14.20
C ASN A 357 -26.15 2.84 12.77
N THR A 358 -25.90 4.04 12.24
CA THR A 358 -25.29 4.21 10.91
C THR A 358 -23.84 3.76 10.91
N MET A 359 -23.06 4.14 11.93
CA MET A 359 -21.67 3.70 12.11
C MET A 359 -21.57 2.16 12.13
N ASP A 360 -22.40 1.51 12.95
CA ASP A 360 -22.36 0.06 13.12
C ASP A 360 -22.85 -0.66 11.85
N LYS A 361 -23.87 -0.14 11.17
CA LYS A 361 -24.31 -0.67 9.86
C LYS A 361 -23.19 -0.59 8.81
N ARG A 362 -22.45 0.52 8.73
CA ARG A 362 -21.32 0.65 7.79
C ARG A 362 -20.18 -0.32 8.10
N LYS A 363 -19.92 -0.57 9.39
CA LYS A 363 -18.97 -1.61 9.83
C LYS A 363 -19.41 -3.01 9.39
N ASP A 364 -20.69 -3.36 9.60
CA ASP A 364 -21.21 -4.68 9.22
C ASP A 364 -21.17 -4.91 7.70
N GLU A 365 -21.42 -3.86 6.91
CA GLU A 365 -21.27 -3.91 5.45
C GLU A 365 -19.80 -4.06 5.01
N ALA A 366 -18.85 -3.46 5.74
CA ALA A 366 -17.43 -3.67 5.52
C ALA A 366 -17.03 -5.12 5.85
N ASP A 367 -17.55 -5.68 6.96
CA ASP A 367 -17.36 -7.07 7.34
C ASP A 367 -17.88 -8.02 6.23
N GLU A 368 -19.08 -7.76 5.68
CA GLU A 368 -19.63 -8.52 4.55
C GLU A 368 -18.73 -8.42 3.31
N PHE A 369 -18.32 -7.21 2.93
CA PHE A 369 -17.51 -6.96 1.74
C PHE A 369 -16.19 -7.74 1.78
N PHE A 370 -15.40 -7.59 2.85
CA PHE A 370 -14.11 -8.26 2.96
C PHE A 370 -14.24 -9.78 3.09
N TYR A 371 -15.32 -10.28 3.71
CA TYR A 371 -15.59 -11.70 3.73
C TYR A 371 -15.83 -12.25 2.32
N ARG A 372 -16.55 -11.52 1.46
CA ARG A 372 -16.81 -11.92 0.05
C ARG A 372 -15.58 -11.91 -0.85
N ILE A 373 -14.58 -11.07 -0.58
CA ILE A 373 -13.32 -11.05 -1.36
C ILE A 373 -12.56 -12.37 -1.19
N SER A 374 -12.61 -12.96 -0.01
CA SER A 374 -11.96 -14.24 0.31
C SER A 374 -12.90 -15.12 1.13
N PRO A 375 -13.92 -15.74 0.51
CA PRO A 375 -14.93 -16.55 1.22
C PRO A 375 -14.35 -17.88 1.74
N LEU A 376 -13.11 -18.18 1.34
CA LEU A 376 -12.42 -19.43 1.63
C LEU A 376 -12.12 -19.59 3.13
N PRO A 377 -12.19 -20.82 3.67
CA PRO A 377 -11.81 -21.11 5.05
C PRO A 377 -10.30 -20.98 5.18
N MET A 378 -9.87 -20.01 5.99
CA MET A 378 -8.47 -19.74 6.31
C MET A 378 -8.38 -19.34 7.78
N ALA A 379 -7.18 -19.41 8.36
CA ALA A 379 -6.94 -18.96 9.72
C ALA A 379 -7.37 -17.49 9.90
N ASP A 380 -8.01 -17.18 11.02
CA ASP A 380 -8.47 -15.81 11.35
C ASP A 380 -7.32 -14.80 11.31
N ASP A 381 -6.11 -15.24 11.67
CA ASP A 381 -4.89 -14.44 11.60
C ASP A 381 -4.56 -14.00 10.17
N LEU A 382 -4.57 -14.94 9.20
CA LEU A 382 -4.35 -14.62 7.78
C LEU A 382 -5.45 -13.71 7.23
N ARG A 383 -6.71 -13.90 7.65
CA ARG A 383 -7.82 -13.04 7.27
C ARG A 383 -7.63 -11.61 7.80
N ASN A 384 -7.17 -11.47 9.05
CA ASN A 384 -6.85 -10.18 9.65
C ASN A 384 -5.68 -9.48 8.93
N ILE A 385 -4.61 -10.21 8.61
CA ILE A 385 -3.47 -9.70 7.81
C ILE A 385 -3.96 -9.20 6.45
N GLN A 386 -4.77 -9.98 5.74
CA GLN A 386 -5.30 -9.59 4.44
C GLN A 386 -6.20 -8.35 4.52
N ARG A 387 -7.09 -8.26 5.52
CA ARG A 387 -7.97 -7.09 5.69
C ARG A 387 -7.18 -5.83 5.97
N GLN A 388 -6.20 -5.88 6.87
CA GLN A 388 -5.36 -4.72 7.19
C GLN A 388 -4.45 -4.33 6.02
N ALA A 389 -4.00 -5.30 5.21
CA ALA A 389 -3.29 -4.99 3.97
C ALA A 389 -4.18 -4.18 3.00
N PHE A 390 -5.44 -4.58 2.81
CA PHE A 390 -6.40 -3.81 2.01
C PHE A 390 -6.72 -2.44 2.61
N ALA A 391 -6.89 -2.37 3.94
CA ALA A 391 -7.13 -1.12 4.64
C ALA A 391 -5.95 -0.15 4.43
N GLY A 392 -4.72 -0.63 4.58
CA GLY A 392 -3.51 0.13 4.31
C GLY A 392 -3.43 0.64 2.87
N MET A 393 -3.77 -0.20 1.86
CA MET A 393 -3.84 0.26 0.46
C MET A 393 -4.79 1.47 0.28
N MET A 394 -5.87 1.52 1.06
CA MET A 394 -6.84 2.63 1.00
C MET A 394 -6.37 3.86 1.77
N TRP A 395 -5.73 3.68 2.93
CA TRP A 395 -5.16 4.77 3.75
C TRP A 395 -3.92 5.40 3.11
N CYS A 396 -3.19 4.68 2.26
CA CYS A 396 -2.09 5.23 1.46
C CYS A 396 -2.54 6.01 0.21
N LYS A 397 -3.85 6.21 0.00
CA LYS A 397 -4.33 7.11 -1.07
C LYS A 397 -4.15 8.56 -0.62
N GLN A 398 -3.41 9.37 -1.38
CA GLN A 398 -3.16 10.77 -1.04
C GLN A 398 -3.50 11.70 -2.19
N PHE A 399 -3.97 12.90 -1.86
CA PHE A 399 -4.07 13.99 -2.82
C PHE A 399 -2.66 14.53 -3.13
N TYR A 400 -2.28 14.47 -4.41
CA TYR A 400 -0.99 14.93 -4.89
C TYR A 400 -1.17 16.08 -5.88
N HIS A 401 -0.76 17.27 -5.46
CA HIS A 401 -0.79 18.47 -6.29
C HIS A 401 0.63 18.95 -6.59
N PHE A 402 0.94 19.12 -7.88
CA PHE A 402 2.22 19.65 -8.30
C PHE A 402 2.12 20.28 -9.68
N ILE A 403 2.48 21.56 -9.79
CA ILE A 403 2.50 22.29 -11.06
C ILE A 403 3.93 22.79 -11.25
N TRP A 404 4.66 22.18 -12.19
CA TRP A 404 6.09 22.44 -12.35
C TRP A 404 6.40 23.93 -12.52
N GLU A 405 5.61 24.64 -13.33
CA GLU A 405 5.84 26.06 -13.62
C GLU A 405 5.70 26.94 -12.37
N GLN A 406 4.69 26.70 -11.55
CA GLN A 406 4.45 27.43 -10.30
C GLN A 406 5.51 27.05 -9.26
N TRP A 407 5.83 25.76 -9.13
CA TRP A 407 6.87 25.29 -8.23
C TRP A 407 8.22 25.90 -8.58
N ALA A 408 8.64 25.82 -9.85
CA ALA A 408 9.94 26.30 -10.30
C ALA A 408 10.08 27.82 -10.17
N ASN A 409 9.06 28.58 -10.57
CA ASN A 409 9.12 30.05 -10.63
C ASN A 409 8.70 30.76 -9.33
N GLY A 410 8.05 30.05 -8.41
CA GLY A 410 7.44 30.64 -7.21
C GLY A 410 6.06 31.23 -7.47
N ASP A 411 5.39 31.57 -6.37
CA ASP A 411 4.04 32.12 -6.38
C ASP A 411 4.04 33.66 -6.50
N PRO A 412 3.11 34.28 -7.26
CA PRO A 412 3.07 35.73 -7.49
C PRO A 412 3.02 36.62 -6.23
N ALA A 413 2.38 36.15 -5.16
CA ALA A 413 2.27 36.89 -3.90
C ALA A 413 3.43 36.65 -2.92
N GLN A 414 4.42 35.83 -3.31
CA GLN A 414 5.58 35.48 -2.49
C GLN A 414 6.87 36.02 -3.12
N PRO A 415 7.96 36.17 -2.34
CA PRO A 415 9.27 36.43 -2.90
C PRO A 415 9.65 35.33 -3.92
N PRO A 416 10.30 35.69 -5.05
CA PRO A 416 10.76 34.68 -5.99
C PRO A 416 11.78 33.74 -5.32
N PRO A 417 11.73 32.42 -5.60
CA PRO A 417 12.72 31.47 -5.10
C PRO A 417 14.11 31.79 -5.66
N PRO A 418 15.19 31.33 -5.00
CA PRO A 418 16.55 31.47 -5.50
C PRO A 418 16.68 30.98 -6.95
N PRO A 419 17.35 31.72 -7.86
CA PRO A 419 17.44 31.35 -9.28
C PRO A 419 18.04 29.96 -9.51
N ASP A 420 19.04 29.59 -8.72
CA ASP A 420 19.79 28.34 -8.86
C ASP A 420 18.93 27.09 -8.54
N ARG A 421 17.86 27.25 -7.73
CA ARG A 421 16.95 26.15 -7.35
C ARG A 421 16.36 25.41 -8.54
N LYS A 422 16.03 26.14 -9.62
CA LYS A 422 15.42 25.54 -10.83
C LYS A 422 16.32 24.50 -11.51
N ALA A 423 17.63 24.57 -11.27
CA ALA A 423 18.61 23.64 -11.82
C ALA A 423 18.82 22.40 -10.94
N VAL A 424 18.32 22.40 -9.70
CA VAL A 424 18.58 21.31 -8.74
C VAL A 424 17.88 20.01 -9.16
N ARG A 425 16.57 20.06 -9.47
CA ARG A 425 15.78 18.86 -9.81
C ARG A 425 14.77 19.13 -10.92
N ASN A 426 14.44 18.08 -11.66
CA ASN A 426 13.27 18.02 -12.55
C ASN A 426 13.19 19.09 -13.65
N LEU A 427 14.29 19.74 -14.05
CA LEU A 427 14.31 20.84 -15.03
C LEU A 427 13.68 20.48 -16.39
N ASN A 428 13.75 19.20 -16.78
CA ASN A 428 13.26 18.72 -18.07
C ASN A 428 11.77 18.36 -18.06
N TRP A 429 11.06 18.53 -16.95
CA TRP A 429 9.67 18.07 -16.75
C TRP A 429 8.65 19.22 -16.71
N LYS A 430 8.86 20.24 -17.55
CA LYS A 430 8.09 21.50 -17.52
C LYS A 430 6.61 21.36 -17.81
N HIS A 431 6.21 20.25 -18.44
CA HIS A 431 4.81 19.96 -18.79
C HIS A 431 3.99 19.42 -17.62
N MET A 432 4.61 19.07 -16.49
CA MET A 432 3.90 18.40 -15.40
C MET A 432 2.87 19.30 -14.72
N TYR A 433 1.65 18.78 -14.66
CA TYR A 433 0.50 19.36 -13.97
C TYR A 433 -0.28 18.22 -13.32
N LEU A 434 -0.12 18.06 -12.01
CA LEU A 434 -0.67 16.95 -11.25
C LEU A 434 -1.71 17.49 -10.26
N ASP A 435 -2.90 16.91 -10.27
CA ASP A 435 -4.04 17.26 -9.40
C ASP A 435 -4.94 16.03 -9.20
N ASP A 436 -4.36 14.96 -8.64
CA ASP A 436 -5.01 13.65 -8.58
C ASP A 436 -4.84 13.00 -7.20
N ILE A 437 -5.74 12.06 -6.90
CA ILE A 437 -5.54 11.08 -5.83
C ILE A 437 -4.66 9.94 -6.37
N LEU A 438 -3.50 9.75 -5.76
CA LEU A 438 -2.54 8.70 -6.08
C LEU A 438 -2.41 7.70 -4.93
N SER A 439 -2.10 6.46 -5.26
CA SER A 439 -1.69 5.45 -4.28
C SER A 439 -0.20 5.61 -3.99
N MET A 440 0.15 5.91 -2.74
CA MET A 440 1.54 6.11 -2.31
C MET A 440 2.16 4.81 -1.78
N PRO A 441 3.50 4.65 -1.84
CA PRO A 441 4.17 3.50 -1.23
C PRO A 441 3.93 3.40 0.27
N ASP A 442 3.93 4.55 0.96
CA ASP A 442 3.74 4.69 2.41
C ASP A 442 3.01 6.01 2.71
N SER A 443 2.20 6.07 3.76
CA SER A 443 1.41 7.26 4.10
C SER A 443 2.20 8.40 4.73
N TRP A 444 3.39 8.14 5.26
CA TRP A 444 4.23 9.09 5.98
C TRP A 444 5.65 9.25 5.41
N GLU A 445 6.42 8.18 5.22
CA GLU A 445 7.83 8.21 4.75
C GLU A 445 7.92 8.52 3.25
N TYR A 446 7.02 7.96 2.46
CA TYR A 446 6.95 8.20 1.03
C TYR A 446 5.64 8.91 0.65
N PRO A 447 5.40 10.17 1.09
CA PRO A 447 4.19 10.92 0.78
C PRO A 447 4.26 11.49 -0.65
N PHE A 448 4.76 10.68 -1.57
CA PHE A 448 4.95 10.96 -2.98
C PHE A 448 4.90 9.66 -3.76
N PHE A 449 4.54 9.73 -5.04
CA PHE A 449 4.44 8.53 -5.86
C PHE A 449 5.82 8.04 -6.30
N ALA A 450 5.93 6.73 -6.45
CA ALA A 450 6.93 6.08 -7.29
C ALA A 450 6.20 5.22 -8.33
N ALA A 451 6.54 5.41 -9.61
CA ALA A 451 5.73 4.86 -10.69
C ALA A 451 5.82 3.33 -10.79
N TRP A 452 6.96 2.74 -10.44
CA TRP A 452 7.09 1.28 -10.43
C TRP A 452 6.38 0.64 -9.24
N ASP A 453 6.43 1.25 -8.05
CA ASP A 453 5.61 0.86 -6.88
C ASP A 453 4.12 0.84 -7.23
N SER A 454 3.64 1.90 -7.88
CA SER A 454 2.24 2.03 -8.31
C SER A 454 1.75 0.83 -9.14
N ALA A 455 2.63 0.22 -9.93
CA ALA A 455 2.32 -0.97 -10.70
C ALA A 455 2.01 -2.18 -9.78
N PHE A 456 2.79 -2.36 -8.70
CA PHE A 456 2.54 -3.39 -7.69
C PHE A 456 1.29 -3.09 -6.86
N HIS A 457 1.05 -1.82 -6.50
CA HIS A 457 -0.14 -1.41 -5.74
C HIS A 457 -1.43 -1.82 -6.47
N CYS A 458 -1.42 -1.73 -7.80
CA CYS A 458 -2.58 -2.03 -8.62
C CYS A 458 -3.03 -3.50 -8.53
N ILE A 459 -2.17 -4.43 -8.11
CA ILE A 459 -2.51 -5.85 -7.99
C ILE A 459 -3.53 -6.08 -6.86
N PRO A 460 -3.26 -5.74 -5.58
CA PRO A 460 -4.27 -5.84 -4.53
C PRO A 460 -5.41 -4.84 -4.74
N LEU A 461 -5.15 -3.63 -5.25
CA LEU A 461 -6.22 -2.66 -5.54
C LEU A 461 -7.23 -3.20 -6.55
N ALA A 462 -6.80 -3.92 -7.59
CA ALA A 462 -7.70 -4.50 -8.58
C ALA A 462 -8.66 -5.55 -8.00
N MET A 463 -8.33 -6.13 -6.84
CA MET A 463 -9.19 -7.10 -6.16
C MET A 463 -10.40 -6.46 -5.50
N ILE A 464 -10.30 -5.20 -5.07
CA ILE A 464 -11.35 -4.49 -4.32
C ILE A 464 -11.91 -3.27 -5.05
N ASP A 465 -11.13 -2.65 -5.94
CA ASP A 465 -11.45 -1.45 -6.71
C ASP A 465 -10.72 -1.40 -8.07
N PRO A 466 -11.14 -2.23 -9.04
CA PRO A 466 -10.50 -2.28 -10.37
C PRO A 466 -10.56 -0.93 -11.11
N ASP A 467 -11.58 -0.11 -10.87
CA ASP A 467 -11.70 1.19 -11.53
C ASP A 467 -10.63 2.18 -11.03
N PHE A 468 -10.30 2.17 -9.74
CA PHE A 468 -9.17 2.96 -9.21
C PHE A 468 -7.82 2.41 -9.65
N ALA A 469 -7.60 1.08 -9.62
CA ALA A 469 -6.36 0.46 -10.09
C ALA A 469 -6.06 0.81 -11.57
N LYS A 470 -7.08 0.72 -12.43
CA LYS A 470 -6.96 1.15 -13.84
C LYS A 470 -6.64 2.63 -13.95
N LYS A 471 -7.27 3.50 -13.15
CA LYS A 471 -6.96 4.94 -13.14
C LYS A 471 -5.49 5.21 -12.79
N GLN A 472 -4.92 4.54 -11.79
CA GLN A 472 -3.52 4.75 -11.39
C GLN A 472 -2.55 4.42 -12.54
N LEU A 473 -2.76 3.30 -13.24
CA LEU A 473 -1.92 2.93 -14.39
C LEU A 473 -2.11 3.90 -15.58
N ASP A 474 -3.34 4.36 -15.79
CA ASP A 474 -3.66 5.29 -16.86
C ASP A 474 -3.03 6.68 -16.65
N LEU A 475 -3.04 7.20 -15.41
CA LEU A 475 -2.53 8.54 -15.06
C LEU A 475 -1.08 8.76 -15.49
N PHE A 476 -0.18 7.83 -15.17
CA PHE A 476 1.24 7.95 -15.53
C PHE A 476 1.51 7.98 -17.04
N THR A 477 0.53 7.60 -17.85
CA THR A 477 0.61 7.62 -19.32
C THR A 477 -0.05 8.83 -19.97
N ARG A 478 -0.65 9.72 -19.18
CA ARG A 478 -1.28 10.96 -19.65
C ARG A 478 -0.25 12.01 -20.02
N GLU A 479 -0.64 12.92 -20.91
CA GLU A 479 0.21 13.96 -21.50
C GLU A 479 0.77 14.96 -20.47
N TRP A 480 0.12 15.08 -19.31
CA TRP A 480 0.56 15.93 -18.19
C TRP A 480 1.37 15.17 -17.13
N TYR A 481 1.56 13.85 -17.29
CA TYR A 481 2.51 13.03 -16.51
C TYR A 481 3.68 12.58 -17.39
N MET A 482 3.41 11.73 -18.38
CA MET A 482 4.40 11.16 -19.29
C MET A 482 5.17 12.26 -20.03
N HIS A 483 6.50 12.16 -20.03
CA HIS A 483 7.31 13.09 -20.78
C HIS A 483 7.05 12.95 -22.29
N PRO A 484 7.04 14.04 -23.09
CA PRO A 484 6.78 14.00 -24.53
C PRO A 484 7.66 13.06 -25.36
N ASN A 485 8.76 12.54 -24.80
CA ASN A 485 9.66 11.57 -25.43
C ASN A 485 9.24 10.10 -25.17
N GLY A 486 8.19 9.85 -24.38
CA GLY A 486 7.71 8.53 -23.96
C GLY A 486 8.16 8.08 -22.58
N GLN A 487 9.00 8.82 -21.85
CA GLN A 487 9.46 8.45 -20.51
C GLN A 487 8.33 8.59 -19.47
N LEU A 488 8.16 7.58 -18.62
CA LEU A 488 7.30 7.67 -17.44
C LEU A 488 8.06 8.39 -16.31
N PRO A 489 7.40 9.27 -15.52
CA PRO A 489 8.06 9.92 -14.38
C PRO A 489 8.40 8.88 -13.31
N ALA A 490 9.61 8.89 -12.79
CA ALA A 490 10.03 7.92 -11.77
C ALA A 490 9.43 8.22 -10.38
N TYR A 491 9.94 9.25 -9.68
CA TYR A 491 9.48 9.67 -8.35
C TYR A 491 9.81 11.16 -8.10
N GLU A 492 9.25 11.76 -7.04
CA GLU A 492 9.29 13.21 -6.80
C GLU A 492 10.70 13.83 -6.77
N TRP A 493 11.67 13.13 -6.20
CA TRP A 493 13.06 13.59 -6.13
C TRP A 493 13.77 13.62 -7.50
N ASN A 494 13.38 12.77 -8.44
CA ASN A 494 13.93 12.76 -9.79
C ASN A 494 12.97 12.09 -10.78
N PHE A 495 12.11 12.87 -11.42
CA PHE A 495 11.19 12.34 -12.43
C PHE A 495 11.92 11.72 -13.63
N GLY A 496 13.15 12.17 -13.92
CA GLY A 496 13.97 11.69 -15.04
C GLY A 496 14.73 10.40 -14.78
N ASP A 497 14.64 9.84 -13.57
CA ASP A 497 15.28 8.58 -13.23
C ASP A 497 14.64 7.39 -13.98
N VAL A 498 15.26 6.23 -13.87
CA VAL A 498 14.86 5.02 -14.57
C VAL A 498 14.39 3.99 -13.57
N ASN A 499 13.13 3.57 -13.65
CA ASN A 499 12.59 2.49 -12.83
C ASN A 499 12.31 1.24 -13.66
N PRO A 500 12.14 0.06 -13.03
CA PRO A 500 11.74 -1.15 -13.73
C PRO A 500 10.45 -0.94 -14.54
N PRO A 501 10.39 -1.39 -15.81
CA PRO A 501 9.24 -1.20 -16.70
C PRO A 501 8.11 -2.21 -16.43
N VAL A 502 7.66 -2.32 -15.17
CA VAL A 502 6.62 -3.26 -14.71
C VAL A 502 5.19 -2.78 -15.03
N HIS A 503 5.03 -1.57 -15.58
CA HIS A 503 3.71 -0.97 -15.86
C HIS A 503 2.85 -1.79 -16.83
N ALA A 504 3.47 -2.40 -17.85
CA ALA A 504 2.78 -3.25 -18.81
C ALA A 504 2.26 -4.54 -18.17
N TRP A 505 3.06 -5.13 -17.29
CA TRP A 505 2.68 -6.30 -16.51
C TRP A 505 1.47 -5.98 -15.64
N ALA A 506 1.53 -4.89 -14.86
CA ALA A 506 0.43 -4.49 -13.99
C ALA A 506 -0.85 -4.16 -14.78
N THR A 507 -0.73 -3.50 -15.93
CA THR A 507 -1.86 -3.22 -16.84
C THR A 507 -2.57 -4.50 -17.23
N PHE A 508 -1.82 -5.52 -17.65
CA PHE A 508 -2.41 -6.79 -18.06
C PHE A 508 -2.93 -7.61 -16.86
N ARG A 509 -2.25 -7.56 -15.71
CA ARG A 509 -2.72 -8.22 -14.48
C ARG A 509 -4.03 -7.62 -13.99
N THR A 510 -4.13 -6.29 -13.90
CA THR A 510 -5.36 -5.59 -13.50
C THR A 510 -6.53 -5.96 -14.40
N PHE A 511 -6.32 -5.98 -15.72
CA PHE A 511 -7.33 -6.40 -16.68
C PHE A 511 -7.82 -7.84 -16.45
N LYS A 512 -6.90 -8.78 -16.18
CA LYS A 512 -7.25 -10.18 -15.89
C LYS A 512 -7.90 -10.38 -14.51
N ILE A 513 -7.47 -9.63 -13.50
CA ILE A 513 -8.06 -9.67 -12.16
C ILE A 513 -9.51 -9.17 -12.23
N GLU A 514 -9.77 -8.08 -12.96
CA GLU A 514 -11.13 -7.59 -13.20
C GLU A 514 -11.98 -8.65 -13.90
N ARG A 515 -11.45 -9.29 -14.95
CA ARG A 515 -12.13 -10.39 -15.66
C ARG A 515 -12.49 -11.52 -14.71
N LYS A 516 -11.53 -12.01 -13.93
CA LYS A 516 -11.71 -13.18 -13.07
C LYS A 516 -12.63 -12.90 -11.89
N LEU A 517 -12.41 -11.80 -11.18
CA LEU A 517 -13.18 -11.52 -9.97
C LEU A 517 -14.53 -10.90 -10.28
N TYR A 518 -14.66 -10.12 -11.36
CA TYR A 518 -15.88 -9.35 -11.63
C TYR A 518 -16.63 -9.79 -12.90
N GLY A 519 -16.11 -10.78 -13.64
CA GLY A 519 -16.70 -11.25 -14.90
C GLY A 519 -16.82 -10.20 -16.00
N ARG A 520 -16.07 -9.09 -15.87
CA ARG A 520 -16.09 -7.97 -16.82
C ARG A 520 -14.67 -7.58 -17.19
N GLN A 521 -14.51 -6.94 -18.34
CA GLN A 521 -13.22 -6.53 -18.84
C GLN A 521 -13.31 -5.19 -19.57
N ASP A 522 -12.19 -4.44 -19.57
CA ASP A 522 -12.11 -3.09 -20.15
C ASP A 522 -11.06 -3.05 -21.26
N LEU A 523 -11.51 -3.36 -22.49
CA LEU A 523 -10.65 -3.36 -23.68
C LEU A 523 -10.15 -1.94 -24.03
N ASP A 524 -10.96 -0.91 -23.78
CA ASP A 524 -10.59 0.47 -24.07
C ASP A 524 -9.46 0.97 -23.14
N PHE A 525 -9.49 0.57 -21.87
CA PHE A 525 -8.37 0.76 -20.95
C PHE A 525 -7.11 0.04 -21.46
N LEU A 526 -7.22 -1.24 -21.77
CA LEU A 526 -6.08 -2.06 -22.20
C LEU A 526 -5.43 -1.48 -23.46
N GLU A 527 -6.24 -1.14 -24.47
CA GLU A 527 -5.78 -0.55 -25.73
C GLU A 527 -5.16 0.83 -25.53
N ARG A 528 -5.77 1.70 -24.72
CA ARG A 528 -5.28 3.06 -24.49
C ARG A 528 -3.92 3.08 -23.81
N VAL A 529 -3.76 2.29 -22.74
CA VAL A 529 -2.48 2.20 -22.01
C VAL A 529 -1.42 1.52 -22.88
N PHE A 530 -1.78 0.45 -23.61
CA PHE A 530 -0.89 -0.22 -24.56
C PHE A 530 -0.27 0.74 -25.58
N GLN A 531 -1.07 1.64 -26.17
CA GLN A 531 -0.56 2.61 -27.15
C GLN A 531 0.47 3.59 -26.55
N LYS A 532 0.29 3.99 -25.29
CA LYS A 532 1.27 4.84 -24.59
C LYS A 532 2.52 4.07 -24.19
N LEU A 533 2.37 2.82 -23.79
CA LEU A 533 3.48 1.93 -23.51
C LEU A 533 4.30 1.62 -24.77
N LEU A 534 3.74 1.66 -25.98
CA LEU A 534 4.53 1.61 -27.22
C LEU A 534 5.52 2.77 -27.33
N LEU A 535 5.11 3.99 -26.94
CA LEU A 535 6.00 5.16 -26.91
C LEU A 535 7.09 4.98 -25.86
N ASN A 536 6.72 4.50 -24.68
CA ASN A 536 7.67 4.22 -23.61
C ASN A 536 8.67 3.10 -23.99
N PHE A 537 8.21 2.00 -24.58
CA PHE A 537 9.09 0.95 -25.08
C PHE A 537 10.08 1.50 -26.13
N THR A 538 9.61 2.36 -27.02
CA THR A 538 10.47 3.00 -28.03
C THR A 538 11.49 3.94 -27.40
N TRP A 539 11.10 4.66 -26.33
CA TRP A 539 12.04 5.46 -25.54
C TRP A 539 13.15 4.60 -24.94
N TRP A 540 12.80 3.46 -24.34
CA TRP A 540 13.78 2.51 -23.79
C TRP A 540 14.77 2.04 -24.84
N VAL A 541 14.29 1.54 -25.98
CA VAL A 541 15.16 1.08 -27.08
C VAL A 541 16.09 2.20 -27.57
N ASN A 542 15.62 3.44 -27.67
CA ASN A 542 16.43 4.53 -28.21
C ASN A 542 17.39 5.18 -27.19
N ARG A 543 17.09 5.10 -25.89
CA ARG A 543 17.83 5.83 -24.84
C ARG A 543 18.66 4.95 -23.93
N LYS A 544 18.30 3.67 -23.85
CA LYS A 544 18.91 2.69 -22.94
C LYS A 544 19.58 1.55 -23.69
N ASP A 545 19.49 1.52 -25.02
CA ASP A 545 20.31 0.71 -25.92
C ASP A 545 20.92 1.63 -27.00
N PHE A 546 21.79 2.55 -26.57
CA PHE A 546 22.29 3.63 -27.43
C PHE A 546 23.04 3.11 -28.68
N ASP A 547 23.76 1.99 -28.52
CA ASP A 547 24.53 1.35 -29.60
C ASP A 547 23.69 0.36 -30.44
N GLY A 548 22.42 0.12 -30.10
CA GLY A 548 21.54 -0.82 -30.81
C GLY A 548 21.99 -2.28 -30.70
N LYS A 549 22.64 -2.64 -29.59
CA LYS A 549 23.17 -3.99 -29.32
C LYS A 549 22.11 -4.92 -28.75
N ASN A 550 20.92 -4.41 -28.40
CA ASN A 550 19.89 -5.10 -27.62
C ASN A 550 20.38 -5.54 -26.23
N VAL A 551 21.37 -4.82 -25.69
CA VAL A 551 21.85 -4.93 -24.31
C VAL A 551 21.57 -3.58 -23.66
N PHE A 552 20.77 -3.57 -22.61
CA PHE A 552 20.25 -2.33 -22.04
C PHE A 552 21.12 -1.86 -20.87
N GLU A 553 21.30 -0.55 -20.76
CA GLU A 553 22.26 0.10 -19.88
C GLU A 553 21.63 1.28 -19.10
N GLY A 554 22.13 1.48 -17.88
CA GLY A 554 22.04 2.71 -17.12
C GLY A 554 20.73 2.94 -16.36
N GLY A 555 20.84 3.20 -15.07
CA GLY A 555 19.76 3.73 -14.23
C GLY A 555 19.66 3.09 -12.85
N PHE A 556 18.83 3.72 -12.02
CA PHE A 556 18.50 3.30 -10.66
C PHE A 556 17.83 1.90 -10.62
N LEU A 557 16.92 1.62 -11.57
CA LEU A 557 16.19 0.34 -11.71
C LEU A 557 15.58 -0.20 -10.40
N GLY A 558 15.32 0.67 -9.42
CA GLY A 558 14.68 0.33 -8.15
C GLY A 558 15.52 -0.54 -7.22
N LEU A 559 16.83 -0.71 -7.49
CA LEU A 559 17.73 -1.59 -6.74
C LEU A 559 19.01 -0.83 -6.34
N ASP A 560 18.85 0.14 -5.44
CA ASP A 560 19.78 1.20 -5.07
C ASP A 560 21.23 0.73 -4.90
N ASN A 561 21.49 -0.05 -3.86
CA ASN A 561 22.85 -0.43 -3.44
C ASN A 561 23.23 -1.86 -3.87
N ILE A 562 22.44 -2.54 -4.72
CA ILE A 562 22.62 -3.97 -5.04
C ILE A 562 23.96 -4.28 -5.73
N GLY A 563 24.51 -3.30 -6.44
CA GLY A 563 25.73 -3.41 -7.23
C GLY A 563 26.99 -2.93 -6.49
N LEU A 564 28.13 -3.14 -7.15
CA LEU A 564 29.44 -2.67 -6.68
C LEU A 564 29.63 -1.16 -6.83
N PHE A 565 28.99 -0.58 -7.85
CA PHE A 565 29.05 0.84 -8.19
C PHE A 565 27.65 1.45 -8.18
N ASN A 566 27.58 2.76 -7.97
CA ASN A 566 26.37 3.53 -8.25
C ASN A 566 26.07 3.47 -9.75
N ARG A 567 24.94 2.84 -10.10
CA ARG A 567 24.52 2.56 -11.49
C ARG A 567 23.92 3.78 -12.21
N SER A 568 23.66 4.84 -11.47
CA SER A 568 23.14 6.11 -12.00
C SER A 568 24.26 7.11 -12.34
N GLU A 569 25.52 6.79 -12.01
CA GLU A 569 26.69 7.63 -12.25
C GLU A 569 27.65 7.00 -13.27
N PRO A 570 28.48 7.81 -13.95
CA PRO A 570 29.59 7.28 -14.76
C PRO A 570 30.49 6.37 -13.93
N LEU A 571 30.85 5.20 -14.48
CA LEU A 571 31.69 4.25 -13.75
C LEU A 571 33.08 4.86 -13.46
N PRO A 572 33.62 4.72 -12.22
CA PRO A 572 34.97 5.17 -11.88
C PRO A 572 36.07 4.52 -12.73
N THR A 573 35.76 3.38 -13.35
CA THR A 573 36.66 2.64 -14.25
C THR A 573 36.74 3.22 -15.67
N GLY A 574 35.85 4.16 -16.02
CA GLY A 574 35.75 4.75 -17.36
C GLY A 574 35.10 3.86 -18.44
N GLY A 575 34.64 2.65 -18.06
CA GLY A 575 33.89 1.75 -18.95
C GLY A 575 32.37 1.96 -18.86
N THR A 576 31.63 1.13 -19.59
CA THR A 576 30.16 1.12 -19.60
C THR A 576 29.65 -0.13 -18.89
N LEU A 577 28.62 0.00 -18.04
CA LEU A 577 28.00 -1.13 -17.36
C LEU A 577 26.95 -1.80 -18.27
N GLU A 578 27.25 -3.01 -18.74
CA GLU A 578 26.28 -3.89 -19.37
C GLU A 578 25.51 -4.64 -18.27
N GLN A 579 24.21 -4.36 -18.15
CA GLN A 579 23.38 -4.78 -17.02
C GLN A 579 22.48 -5.97 -17.38
N ALA A 580 22.60 -7.07 -16.63
CA ALA A 580 21.80 -8.28 -16.85
C ALA A 580 20.33 -8.07 -16.45
N ASP A 581 20.08 -7.32 -15.38
CA ASP A 581 18.74 -6.98 -14.92
C ASP A 581 18.02 -6.04 -15.90
N SER A 582 18.65 -4.96 -16.35
CA SER A 582 18.09 -4.02 -17.33
C SER A 582 17.64 -4.75 -18.61
N THR A 583 18.48 -5.65 -19.11
CA THR A 583 18.18 -6.47 -20.28
C THR A 583 17.05 -7.48 -20.00
N GLY A 584 17.06 -8.12 -18.82
CA GLY A 584 15.99 -9.01 -18.37
C GLY A 584 14.64 -8.31 -18.24
N TRP A 585 14.62 -7.09 -17.69
CA TRP A 585 13.44 -6.24 -17.59
C TRP A 585 12.86 -5.86 -18.95
N MET A 586 13.71 -5.52 -19.92
CA MET A 586 13.26 -5.20 -21.26
C MET A 586 12.72 -6.41 -22.02
N ALA A 587 13.31 -7.59 -21.80
CA ALA A 587 12.74 -8.84 -22.31
C ALA A 587 11.36 -9.12 -21.69
N PHE A 588 11.22 -8.93 -20.37
CA PHE A 588 9.95 -9.07 -19.65
C PHE A 588 8.89 -8.08 -20.17
N TYR A 589 9.25 -6.81 -20.34
CA TYR A 589 8.37 -5.79 -20.93
C TYR A 589 7.95 -6.17 -22.35
N CYS A 590 8.89 -6.68 -23.16
CA CYS A 590 8.63 -7.14 -24.52
C CYS A 590 7.58 -8.26 -24.54
N LEU A 591 7.71 -9.26 -23.65
CA LEU A 591 6.73 -10.34 -23.52
C LEU A 591 5.38 -9.87 -22.97
N CYS A 592 5.35 -8.90 -22.05
CA CYS A 592 4.10 -8.30 -21.58
C CYS A 592 3.35 -7.61 -22.73
N MET A 593 4.07 -6.83 -23.54
CA MET A 593 3.48 -6.16 -24.70
C MET A 593 3.04 -7.13 -25.78
N LEU A 594 3.80 -8.23 -26.01
CA LEU A 594 3.36 -9.34 -26.86
C LEU A 594 2.02 -9.91 -26.36
N ASN A 595 1.92 -10.21 -25.06
CA ASN A 595 0.72 -10.81 -24.49
C ASN A 595 -0.50 -9.90 -24.60
N ILE A 596 -0.34 -8.60 -24.31
CA ILE A 596 -1.40 -7.60 -24.51
C ILE A 596 -1.79 -7.51 -26.00
N SER A 597 -0.83 -7.52 -26.91
CA SER A 597 -1.10 -7.48 -28.35
C SER A 597 -1.91 -8.70 -28.81
N LEU A 598 -1.58 -9.89 -28.33
CA LEU A 598 -2.29 -11.12 -28.65
C LEU A 598 -3.72 -11.10 -28.07
N GLU A 599 -3.90 -10.56 -26.86
CA GLU A 599 -5.23 -10.38 -26.27
C GLU A 599 -6.08 -9.41 -27.10
N LEU A 600 -5.55 -8.25 -27.46
CA LEU A 600 -6.23 -7.28 -28.31
C LEU A 600 -6.51 -7.84 -29.72
N ALA A 601 -5.63 -8.71 -30.25
CA ALA A 601 -5.79 -9.33 -31.56
C ALA A 601 -7.01 -10.26 -31.66
N LYS A 602 -7.50 -10.81 -30.54
CA LYS A 602 -8.76 -11.57 -30.48
C LYS A 602 -9.96 -10.74 -30.95
N HIS A 603 -9.93 -9.44 -30.67
CA HIS A 603 -11.01 -8.52 -31.01
C HIS A 603 -10.68 -7.67 -32.24
N ARG A 604 -9.40 -7.36 -32.48
CA ARG A 604 -8.93 -6.50 -33.57
C ARG A 604 -7.66 -7.05 -34.23
N ARG A 605 -7.81 -7.70 -35.38
CA ARG A 605 -6.70 -8.39 -36.10
C ARG A 605 -5.47 -7.54 -36.41
N ILE A 606 -5.58 -6.21 -36.45
CA ILE A 606 -4.43 -5.32 -36.69
C ILE A 606 -3.31 -5.49 -35.64
N TYR A 607 -3.66 -5.95 -34.43
CA TYR A 607 -2.68 -6.23 -33.39
C TYR A 607 -1.82 -7.46 -33.66
N GLU A 608 -2.16 -8.32 -34.64
CA GLU A 608 -1.29 -9.43 -35.07
C GLU A 608 0.07 -8.93 -35.60
N ASP A 609 0.08 -7.80 -36.31
CA ASP A 609 1.31 -7.20 -36.85
C ASP A 609 2.20 -6.66 -35.72
N ILE A 610 1.58 -6.08 -34.69
CA ILE A 610 2.30 -5.57 -33.51
C ILE A 610 2.81 -6.72 -32.64
N ALA A 611 2.02 -7.79 -32.46
CA ALA A 611 2.46 -9.01 -31.79
C ALA A 611 3.72 -9.59 -32.47
N SER A 612 3.74 -9.63 -33.80
CA SER A 612 4.91 -10.07 -34.58
C SER A 612 6.17 -9.25 -34.26
N LYS A 613 6.05 -7.92 -34.15
CA LYS A 613 7.16 -7.04 -33.74
C LYS A 613 7.72 -7.44 -32.37
N PHE A 614 6.86 -7.68 -31.37
CA PHE A 614 7.33 -7.98 -30.02
C PHE A 614 7.92 -9.38 -29.92
N PHE A 615 7.35 -10.34 -30.62
CA PHE A 615 7.93 -11.67 -30.75
C PHE A 615 9.35 -11.63 -31.31
N GLU A 616 9.58 -10.94 -32.44
CA GLU A 616 10.91 -10.84 -33.04
C GLU A 616 11.89 -10.05 -32.17
N HIS A 617 11.43 -8.94 -31.58
CA HIS A 617 12.28 -8.12 -30.73
C HIS A 617 12.72 -8.88 -29.47
N PHE A 618 11.83 -9.71 -28.88
CA PHE A 618 12.20 -10.60 -27.79
C PHE A 618 13.26 -11.63 -28.22
N MET A 619 13.15 -12.20 -29.43
CA MET A 619 14.17 -13.12 -29.96
C MET A 619 15.55 -12.43 -30.11
N LEU A 620 15.59 -11.17 -30.54
CA LEU A 620 16.82 -10.39 -30.65
C LEU A 620 17.46 -10.10 -29.28
N ILE A 621 16.66 -9.71 -28.28
CA ILE A 621 17.15 -9.51 -26.91
C ILE A 621 17.71 -10.83 -26.34
N SER A 622 16.98 -11.92 -26.52
CA SER A 622 17.38 -13.24 -26.02
C SER A 622 18.71 -13.69 -26.62
N ASP A 623 18.90 -13.49 -27.93
CA ASP A 623 20.16 -13.80 -28.62
C ASP A 623 21.30 -12.89 -28.14
N ALA A 624 21.09 -11.58 -28.00
CA ALA A 624 22.11 -10.63 -27.56
C ALA A 624 22.59 -10.86 -26.12
N MET A 625 21.66 -11.15 -25.21
CA MET A 625 21.99 -11.44 -23.81
C MET A 625 22.79 -12.73 -23.67
N THR A 626 22.58 -13.67 -24.60
CA THR A 626 22.98 -15.06 -24.42
C THR A 626 24.14 -15.51 -25.32
N TYR A 627 24.15 -15.10 -26.58
CA TYR A 627 25.00 -15.66 -27.62
C TYR A 627 25.55 -14.52 -28.51
N LYS A 628 26.58 -13.80 -28.05
CA LYS A 628 27.34 -12.88 -28.93
C LYS A 628 28.13 -13.72 -29.97
N SER A 629 27.50 -14.11 -31.08
CA SER A 629 28.14 -14.95 -32.08
C SER A 629 29.21 -14.18 -32.87
N GLY A 630 30.45 -14.68 -32.88
CA GLY A 630 31.50 -14.22 -33.79
C GLY A 630 32.37 -13.04 -33.32
N SER A 631 32.19 -12.51 -32.10
CA SER A 631 33.11 -11.54 -31.48
C SER A 631 33.82 -12.17 -30.27
N ALA A 632 34.97 -11.61 -29.88
CA ALA A 632 35.72 -12.04 -28.68
C ALA A 632 35.13 -11.48 -27.36
N GLU A 633 33.92 -10.90 -27.38
CA GLU A 633 33.21 -10.39 -26.20
C GLU A 633 32.42 -11.51 -25.49
N LYS A 634 32.48 -11.57 -24.15
CA LYS A 634 31.75 -12.56 -23.34
C LYS A 634 30.26 -12.19 -23.16
N SER A 635 29.38 -13.20 -23.09
CA SER A 635 27.96 -13.06 -22.70
C SER A 635 27.80 -12.63 -21.23
N LEU A 636 26.62 -12.15 -20.84
CA LEU A 636 26.24 -11.92 -19.44
C LEU A 636 25.97 -13.23 -18.68
N TRP A 637 25.80 -14.35 -19.38
CA TRP A 637 25.79 -15.69 -18.79
C TRP A 637 27.22 -16.17 -18.54
N ASN A 638 27.50 -16.67 -17.34
CA ASN A 638 28.76 -17.32 -17.02
C ASN A 638 28.57 -18.85 -17.04
N ASP A 639 29.25 -19.56 -17.94
CA ASP A 639 29.10 -21.01 -18.09
C ASP A 639 29.75 -21.82 -16.97
N ASP A 640 30.87 -21.33 -16.42
CA ASP A 640 31.62 -21.98 -15.35
C ASP A 640 30.82 -21.97 -14.05
N ASP A 641 30.20 -20.83 -13.74
CA ASP A 641 29.42 -20.64 -12.54
C ASP A 641 27.95 -21.04 -12.77
N GLY A 642 27.41 -20.89 -13.98
CA GLY A 642 26.02 -21.20 -14.28
C GLY A 642 25.05 -20.16 -13.76
N PHE A 643 25.39 -18.87 -13.89
CA PHE A 643 24.60 -17.75 -13.39
C PHE A 643 24.79 -16.50 -14.27
N TYR A 644 23.84 -15.56 -14.19
CA TYR A 644 23.93 -14.28 -14.91
C TYR A 644 24.61 -13.20 -14.05
N TYR A 645 25.46 -12.39 -14.69
CA TYR A 645 26.20 -11.31 -14.05
C TYR A 645 26.21 -10.04 -14.90
N ASP A 646 26.27 -8.89 -14.25
CA ASP A 646 26.64 -7.63 -14.90
C ASP A 646 28.08 -7.70 -15.42
N ALA A 647 28.39 -6.90 -16.44
CA ALA A 647 29.73 -6.79 -16.98
C ALA A 647 30.12 -5.33 -17.25
N ILE A 648 31.41 -5.01 -17.09
CA ILE A 648 31.98 -3.75 -17.54
C ILE A 648 32.54 -3.96 -18.94
N SER A 649 32.09 -3.16 -19.90
CA SER A 649 32.64 -3.08 -21.25
C SER A 649 33.61 -1.90 -21.34
N TYR A 650 34.85 -2.17 -21.74
CA TYR A 650 35.90 -1.16 -21.94
C TYR A 650 36.09 -0.76 -23.41
N GLY A 651 35.20 -1.23 -24.29
CA GLY A 651 35.30 -1.07 -25.74
C GLY A 651 36.17 -2.15 -26.42
N GLY A 652 35.74 -2.60 -27.60
CA GLY A 652 36.35 -3.76 -28.27
C GLY A 652 36.05 -5.07 -27.52
N PRO A 653 36.90 -6.12 -27.62
CA PRO A 653 36.62 -7.43 -27.01
C PRO A 653 36.81 -7.47 -25.48
N TRP A 654 37.05 -6.33 -24.83
CA TRP A 654 37.45 -6.26 -23.43
C TRP A 654 36.23 -6.08 -22.53
N THR A 655 35.72 -7.21 -22.03
CA THR A 655 34.65 -7.24 -21.04
C THR A 655 35.11 -7.92 -19.75
N GLN A 656 34.64 -7.41 -18.62
CA GLN A 656 34.91 -7.97 -17.29
C GLN A 656 33.58 -8.18 -16.56
N GLN A 657 33.23 -9.44 -16.30
CA GLN A 657 32.06 -9.77 -15.48
C GLN A 657 32.27 -9.41 -14.00
N LEU A 658 31.20 -9.01 -13.34
CA LEU A 658 31.13 -8.72 -11.92
C LEU A 658 30.38 -9.86 -11.23
N PRO A 659 31.09 -10.82 -10.57
CA PRO A 659 30.50 -12.05 -10.06
C PRO A 659 29.73 -11.84 -8.74
N VAL A 660 28.77 -10.91 -8.74
CA VAL A 660 27.87 -10.61 -7.62
C VAL A 660 26.58 -11.41 -7.81
N ARG A 661 26.39 -12.45 -7.00
CA ARG A 661 25.20 -13.31 -6.96
C ARG A 661 24.06 -12.58 -6.25
N SER A 662 23.35 -11.75 -6.99
CA SER A 662 22.18 -11.00 -6.51
C SER A 662 20.93 -11.32 -7.33
N LEU A 663 19.81 -10.68 -6.98
CA LEU A 663 18.58 -10.68 -7.79
C LEU A 663 18.83 -10.31 -9.25
N VAL A 664 19.88 -9.55 -9.56
CA VAL A 664 20.30 -9.24 -10.93
C VAL A 664 20.40 -10.49 -11.80
N GLY A 665 20.93 -11.58 -11.25
CA GLY A 665 21.04 -12.85 -11.96
C GLY A 665 19.76 -13.69 -11.97
N LEU A 666 18.75 -13.32 -11.16
CA LEU A 666 17.44 -13.97 -11.09
C LEU A 666 16.36 -13.26 -11.92
N ILE A 667 16.47 -11.95 -12.12
CA ILE A 667 15.55 -11.12 -12.94
C ILE A 667 15.32 -11.67 -14.36
N PRO A 668 16.30 -12.31 -15.05
CA PRO A 668 16.04 -12.93 -16.36
C PRO A 668 14.92 -14.00 -16.34
N LEU A 669 14.60 -14.59 -15.17
CA LEU A 669 13.48 -15.53 -15.01
C LEU A 669 12.11 -14.88 -15.26
N TYR A 670 11.98 -13.57 -15.02
CA TYR A 670 10.73 -12.84 -15.22
C TYR A 670 10.25 -12.87 -16.67
N ALA A 671 11.20 -12.85 -17.60
CA ALA A 671 10.94 -12.92 -19.02
C ALA A 671 10.58 -14.35 -19.44
N THR A 672 9.35 -14.75 -19.14
CA THR A 672 8.78 -16.05 -19.50
C THR A 672 7.31 -15.91 -19.92
N LEU A 673 6.94 -16.52 -21.05
CA LEU A 673 5.58 -16.52 -21.60
C LEU A 673 5.31 -17.85 -22.31
N THR A 674 4.13 -18.43 -22.06
CA THR A 674 3.62 -19.59 -22.79
C THR A 674 2.65 -19.15 -23.88
N LEU A 675 2.91 -19.55 -25.13
CA LEU A 675 1.97 -19.36 -26.23
C LEU A 675 1.15 -20.65 -26.44
N GLU A 676 -0.16 -20.48 -26.46
CA GLU A 676 -1.11 -21.59 -26.64
C GLU A 676 -1.35 -21.88 -28.12
N PRO A 677 -1.34 -23.16 -28.54
CA PRO A 677 -1.63 -23.52 -29.93
C PRO A 677 -2.99 -23.01 -30.41
N GLU A 678 -4.00 -23.05 -29.55
CA GLU A 678 -5.37 -22.63 -29.85
C GLU A 678 -5.42 -21.13 -30.19
N LEU A 679 -4.72 -20.31 -29.40
CA LEU A 679 -4.60 -18.87 -29.64
C LEU A 679 -3.83 -18.59 -30.93
N ILE A 680 -2.67 -19.24 -31.12
CA ILE A 680 -1.86 -19.08 -32.34
C ILE A 680 -2.68 -19.45 -33.58
N ASN A 681 -3.43 -20.55 -33.54
CA ASN A 681 -4.24 -21.02 -34.67
C ASN A 681 -5.39 -20.06 -35.04
N LYS A 682 -5.88 -19.25 -34.09
CA LYS A 682 -6.87 -18.19 -34.34
C LYS A 682 -6.27 -16.91 -34.94
N LEU A 683 -4.95 -16.75 -34.91
CA LEU A 683 -4.20 -15.57 -35.37
C LEU A 683 -3.31 -15.95 -36.57
N PRO A 684 -3.86 -16.07 -37.79
CA PRO A 684 -3.17 -16.67 -38.93
C PRO A 684 -1.96 -15.87 -39.42
N ASN A 685 -1.98 -14.54 -39.32
CA ASN A 685 -0.84 -13.71 -39.74
C ASN A 685 0.30 -13.82 -38.73
N PHE A 686 -0.02 -13.77 -37.43
CA PHE A 686 0.96 -14.01 -36.38
C PHE A 686 1.57 -15.41 -36.49
N LYS A 687 0.73 -16.45 -36.64
CA LYS A 687 1.19 -17.84 -36.85
C LYS A 687 2.14 -17.95 -38.04
N LYS A 688 1.77 -17.38 -39.18
CA LYS A 688 2.63 -17.39 -40.38
C LYS A 688 3.99 -16.74 -40.10
N ARG A 689 4.04 -15.69 -39.29
CA ARG A 689 5.29 -15.02 -38.94
C ARG A 689 6.14 -15.84 -37.99
N VAL A 690 5.54 -16.47 -36.98
CA VAL A 690 6.22 -17.43 -36.09
C VAL A 690 6.83 -18.56 -36.92
N ASP A 691 6.01 -19.22 -37.76
CA ASP A 691 6.47 -20.32 -38.63
C ASP A 691 7.61 -19.87 -39.56
N TRP A 692 7.49 -18.67 -40.17
CA TRP A 692 8.56 -18.11 -41.00
C TRP A 692 9.86 -17.91 -40.21
N PHE A 693 9.78 -17.38 -38.98
CA PHE A 693 10.97 -17.15 -38.16
C PHE A 693 11.65 -18.48 -37.80
N VAL A 694 10.86 -19.49 -37.41
CA VAL A 694 11.34 -20.85 -37.17
C VAL A 694 12.08 -21.42 -38.38
N GLU A 695 11.50 -21.30 -39.58
CA GLU A 695 12.06 -21.87 -40.81
C GLU A 695 13.31 -21.12 -41.32
N ASN A 696 13.36 -19.79 -41.15
CA ASN A 696 14.37 -18.92 -41.79
C ASN A 696 15.45 -18.38 -40.82
N ARG A 697 15.24 -18.52 -39.50
CA ARG A 697 16.17 -18.14 -38.42
C ARG A 697 16.30 -19.30 -37.42
N HIS A 698 16.43 -20.53 -37.95
CA HIS A 698 16.42 -21.76 -37.17
C HIS A 698 17.47 -21.78 -36.04
N ASP A 699 18.65 -21.20 -36.28
CA ASP A 699 19.74 -21.11 -35.31
C ASP A 699 19.39 -20.23 -34.10
N VAL A 700 18.76 -19.08 -34.31
CA VAL A 700 18.26 -18.19 -33.25
C VAL A 700 17.03 -18.79 -32.57
N ALA A 701 16.16 -19.41 -33.35
CA ALA A 701 14.93 -20.04 -32.89
C ALA A 701 15.18 -21.25 -31.99
N GLU A 702 16.09 -22.15 -32.37
CA GLU A 702 16.45 -23.36 -31.60
C GLU A 702 17.16 -23.02 -30.29
N ARG A 703 17.91 -21.91 -30.25
CA ARG A 703 18.68 -21.47 -29.07
C ARG A 703 17.87 -20.69 -28.04
N ASN A 704 16.84 -19.96 -28.49
CA ASN A 704 16.08 -19.01 -27.66
C ASN A 704 14.60 -19.41 -27.44
N MET A 705 14.09 -20.42 -28.15
CA MET A 705 12.80 -21.04 -27.87
C MET A 705 13.04 -22.49 -27.46
N ALA A 706 12.83 -22.80 -26.17
CA ALA A 706 13.08 -24.14 -25.62
C ALA A 706 12.28 -25.26 -26.29
N SER A 707 11.34 -24.94 -27.19
CA SER A 707 10.50 -25.92 -27.85
C SER A 707 9.79 -25.42 -29.10
N ILE A 708 10.46 -25.56 -30.25
CA ILE A 708 9.75 -25.77 -31.51
C ILE A 708 9.62 -27.28 -31.81
N GLN A 709 10.58 -28.08 -31.34
CA GLN A 709 10.64 -29.54 -31.57
C GLN A 709 10.02 -30.41 -30.44
N LYS A 710 9.99 -29.95 -29.17
CA LYS A 710 9.49 -30.71 -28.00
C LYS A 710 8.30 -30.04 -27.33
N ARG A 711 7.16 -30.00 -28.01
CA ARG A 711 5.95 -29.27 -27.58
C ARG A 711 5.63 -29.56 -26.10
N GLY A 712 5.38 -28.52 -25.29
CA GLY A 712 5.12 -28.63 -23.85
C GLY A 712 3.76 -29.27 -23.52
N LYS A 713 3.34 -29.24 -22.24
CA LYS A 713 1.97 -29.66 -21.85
C LYS A 713 0.95 -28.90 -22.72
N GLY A 714 0.00 -29.62 -23.31
CA GLY A 714 -1.01 -29.02 -24.21
C GLY A 714 -0.45 -28.47 -25.53
N ASN A 715 0.69 -28.95 -26.01
CA ASN A 715 1.37 -28.48 -27.23
C ASN A 715 1.90 -27.03 -27.23
N ARG A 716 1.99 -26.39 -26.04
CA ARG A 716 2.44 -25.00 -25.86
C ARG A 716 3.85 -24.73 -26.36
N ILE A 717 4.14 -23.47 -26.70
CA ILE A 717 5.49 -22.93 -27.00
C ILE A 717 5.93 -22.09 -25.80
N LEU A 718 7.18 -22.27 -25.35
CA LEU A 718 7.79 -21.43 -24.31
C LEU A 718 8.69 -20.36 -24.93
N LEU A 719 8.42 -19.11 -24.63
CA LEU A 719 9.32 -17.98 -24.85
C LEU A 719 9.97 -17.64 -23.51
N SER A 720 11.29 -17.82 -23.39
CA SER A 720 12.03 -17.46 -22.18
C SER A 720 13.49 -17.11 -22.49
N LEU A 721 14.07 -16.19 -21.71
CA LEU A 721 15.51 -15.95 -21.71
C LEU A 721 16.31 -17.13 -21.16
N VAL A 722 15.68 -17.94 -20.31
CA VAL A 722 16.33 -19.01 -19.56
C VAL A 722 15.93 -20.35 -20.16
N SER A 723 16.91 -21.08 -20.70
CA SER A 723 16.71 -22.45 -21.18
C SER A 723 16.49 -23.41 -20.01
N LYS A 724 15.99 -24.63 -20.28
CA LYS A 724 15.76 -25.65 -19.25
C LYS A 724 17.01 -25.92 -18.40
N ASP A 725 18.16 -26.13 -19.04
CA ASP A 725 19.41 -26.46 -18.33
C ASP A 725 19.90 -25.29 -17.46
N ARG A 726 19.68 -24.04 -17.92
CA ARG A 726 20.00 -22.86 -17.11
C ARG A 726 19.02 -22.65 -15.97
N LEU A 727 17.75 -22.92 -16.21
CA LEU A 727 16.71 -22.85 -15.19
C LEU A 727 17.07 -23.80 -14.05
N GLU A 728 17.42 -25.05 -14.34
CA GLU A 728 17.87 -26.02 -13.34
C GLU A 728 19.11 -25.52 -12.56
N LYS A 729 20.11 -24.92 -13.23
CA LYS A 729 21.29 -24.33 -12.58
C LYS A 729 20.97 -23.13 -11.68
N ILE A 730 20.10 -22.23 -12.14
CA ILE A 730 19.69 -21.04 -11.38
C ILE A 730 18.87 -21.46 -10.17
N LEU A 731 17.89 -22.35 -10.35
CA LEU A 731 17.02 -22.83 -9.25
C LEU A 731 17.82 -23.57 -8.18
N LYS A 732 18.86 -24.31 -8.56
CA LYS A 732 19.77 -24.93 -7.60
C LYS A 732 20.40 -23.92 -6.63
N ARG A 733 20.67 -22.69 -7.06
CA ARG A 733 21.21 -21.63 -6.17
C ARG A 733 20.11 -20.85 -5.49
N MET A 734 19.06 -20.51 -6.24
CA MET A 734 17.92 -19.74 -5.74
C MET A 734 17.23 -20.46 -4.56
N LEU A 735 17.19 -21.79 -4.59
CA LEU A 735 16.56 -22.64 -3.59
C LEU A 735 17.54 -23.22 -2.57
N ASP A 736 18.80 -22.77 -2.56
CA ASP A 736 19.80 -23.16 -1.56
C ASP A 736 19.73 -22.24 -0.34
N GLU A 737 19.64 -22.83 0.85
CA GLU A 737 19.50 -22.10 2.10
C GLU A 737 20.79 -21.36 2.50
N ASP A 738 21.94 -21.84 2.04
CA ASP A 738 23.25 -21.18 2.18
C ASP A 738 23.48 -20.08 1.11
N GLU A 739 22.55 -19.89 0.19
CA GLU A 739 22.57 -18.83 -0.82
C GLU A 739 21.34 -17.91 -0.70
N PHE A 740 20.32 -18.11 -1.54
CA PHE A 740 19.21 -17.16 -1.68
C PHE A 740 17.98 -17.53 -0.84
N LEU A 741 17.76 -18.81 -0.53
CA LEU A 741 16.52 -19.24 0.13
C LEU A 741 16.61 -19.01 1.64
N SER A 742 15.90 -18.02 2.14
CA SER A 742 15.69 -17.82 3.58
C SER A 742 14.49 -18.64 4.06
N GLU A 743 14.35 -18.83 5.37
CA GLU A 743 13.10 -19.27 6.00
C GLU A 743 11.93 -18.31 5.71
N HIS A 744 12.24 -17.09 5.26
CA HIS A 744 11.27 -16.01 5.08
C HIS A 744 11.04 -15.59 3.61
N GLY A 745 11.70 -16.22 2.63
CA GLY A 745 11.58 -15.89 1.21
C GLY A 745 12.93 -15.89 0.47
N ILE A 746 12.97 -15.28 -0.73
CA ILE A 746 14.21 -15.16 -1.52
C ILE A 746 14.93 -13.86 -1.17
N ARG A 747 16.18 -13.97 -0.72
CA ARG A 747 17.09 -12.87 -0.38
C ARG A 747 17.48 -12.05 -1.61
N SER A 748 17.72 -10.76 -1.43
CA SER A 748 18.15 -9.87 -2.51
C SER A 748 19.59 -10.11 -2.99
N LEU A 749 20.45 -10.61 -2.09
CA LEU A 749 21.83 -11.02 -2.35
C LEU A 749 22.08 -12.40 -1.72
N SER A 750 22.84 -13.25 -2.41
CA SER A 750 23.19 -14.58 -1.92
C SER A 750 24.02 -14.48 -0.63
N LYS A 751 23.62 -15.27 0.38
CA LYS A 751 24.34 -15.41 1.65
C LYS A 751 25.77 -15.93 1.47
N PHE A 752 26.10 -16.55 0.33
CA PHE A 752 27.47 -16.87 -0.08
C PHE A 752 28.45 -15.70 0.05
N HIS A 753 27.98 -14.47 -0.21
CA HIS A 753 28.80 -13.25 -0.14
C HIS A 753 29.11 -12.77 1.28
N GLU A 754 28.55 -13.39 2.31
CA GLU A 754 28.99 -13.20 3.70
C GLU A 754 30.44 -13.64 3.88
N LYS A 755 30.79 -14.82 3.34
CA LYS A 755 32.15 -15.39 3.41
C LYS A 755 33.01 -15.01 2.20
N ASN A 756 32.38 -14.60 1.10
CA ASN A 756 33.03 -14.33 -0.18
C ASN A 756 32.61 -12.96 -0.74
N PRO A 757 32.95 -11.85 -0.07
CA PRO A 757 32.61 -10.52 -0.57
C PRO A 757 33.29 -10.26 -1.92
N VAL A 758 32.63 -9.47 -2.77
CA VAL A 758 33.19 -9.04 -4.06
C VAL A 758 33.76 -7.65 -3.87
N SER A 759 35.04 -7.46 -4.21
CA SER A 759 35.68 -6.14 -4.19
C SER A 759 36.47 -5.84 -5.46
N MET A 760 36.65 -4.54 -5.73
CA MET A 760 37.47 -4.03 -6.83
C MET A 760 38.19 -2.77 -6.36
N ASP A 761 39.51 -2.72 -6.55
CA ASP A 761 40.29 -1.49 -6.40
C ASP A 761 40.23 -0.70 -7.71
N VAL A 762 39.76 0.55 -7.63
CA VAL A 762 39.75 1.49 -8.74
C VAL A 762 40.42 2.78 -8.29
N ASN A 763 41.56 3.10 -8.90
CA ASN A 763 42.34 4.31 -8.59
C ASN A 763 42.72 4.45 -7.09
N GLY A 764 42.95 3.33 -6.38
CA GLY A 764 43.31 3.33 -4.95
C GLY A 764 42.12 3.47 -3.99
N GLN A 765 40.89 3.41 -4.51
CA GLN A 765 39.66 3.27 -3.72
C GLN A 765 39.13 1.85 -3.88
N GLU A 766 38.91 1.17 -2.75
CA GLU A 766 38.24 -0.13 -2.74
C GLU A 766 36.72 0.04 -2.77
N PHE A 767 36.07 -0.58 -3.75
CA PHE A 767 34.62 -0.77 -3.80
C PHE A 767 34.33 -2.20 -3.35
N LYS A 768 33.35 -2.40 -2.47
CA LYS A 768 33.03 -3.72 -1.89
C LYS A 768 31.52 -3.94 -1.77
N VAL A 769 31.09 -5.17 -2.07
CA VAL A 769 29.74 -5.71 -1.82
C VAL A 769 29.88 -6.95 -0.95
N GLN A 770 29.07 -7.00 0.11
CA GLN A 770 28.97 -8.12 1.04
C GLN A 770 27.51 -8.38 1.39
N TYR A 771 27.21 -9.57 1.91
CA TYR A 771 25.89 -9.88 2.43
C TYR A 771 25.60 -9.10 3.71
N VAL A 772 24.51 -8.33 3.70
CA VAL A 772 24.00 -7.53 4.81
C VAL A 772 22.51 -7.86 4.93
N PRO A 773 22.10 -8.71 5.90
CA PRO A 773 20.75 -9.27 5.92
C PRO A 773 19.66 -8.24 6.25
N GLY A 774 19.97 -7.18 7.00
CA GLY A 774 18.99 -6.21 7.53
C GLY A 774 19.21 -4.78 7.02
N ASP A 775 19.30 -3.80 7.92
CA ASP A 775 19.52 -2.39 7.58
C ASP A 775 20.83 -2.16 6.81
N SER A 776 20.89 -1.10 6.01
CA SER A 776 22.09 -0.78 5.21
C SER A 776 23.27 -0.41 6.12
N ASP A 777 24.43 -0.99 5.85
CA ASP A 777 25.70 -0.63 6.50
C ASP A 777 26.35 0.65 5.90
N SER A 778 25.66 1.31 4.95
CA SER A 778 26.14 2.50 4.24
C SER A 778 25.05 3.54 4.01
N GLY A 779 25.45 4.80 3.80
CA GLY A 779 24.54 5.91 3.45
C GLY A 779 24.27 6.09 1.95
N MET A 780 24.58 5.09 1.11
CA MET A 780 24.33 5.17 -0.33
C MET A 780 22.81 5.33 -0.56
N PHE A 781 22.41 6.28 -1.42
CA PHE A 781 21.00 6.61 -1.70
C PHE A 781 20.16 7.00 -0.46
N GLY A 782 20.74 7.70 0.51
CA GLY A 782 20.03 8.15 1.72
C GLY A 782 20.00 7.12 2.85
N GLY A 783 20.29 5.86 2.54
CA GLY A 783 20.51 4.80 3.54
C GLY A 783 19.26 4.12 4.08
N ASN A 784 18.06 4.49 3.60
CA ASN A 784 16.76 3.95 4.02
C ASN A 784 16.57 2.48 3.63
N SER A 785 17.06 2.12 2.45
CA SER A 785 16.77 0.84 1.82
C SER A 785 18.05 0.01 1.67
N ASN A 786 17.91 -1.32 1.75
CA ASN A 786 19.01 -2.24 1.52
C ASN A 786 18.63 -3.42 0.61
N TRP A 787 19.37 -3.56 -0.49
CA TRP A 787 19.22 -4.64 -1.47
C TRP A 787 20.37 -5.67 -1.41
N ARG A 788 21.18 -5.66 -0.35
CA ARG A 788 22.35 -6.54 -0.17
C ARG A 788 22.09 -7.75 0.72
N GLY A 789 20.85 -8.23 0.77
CA GLY A 789 20.49 -9.38 1.60
C GLY A 789 19.03 -9.46 2.03
N PRO A 790 18.34 -8.34 2.32
CA PRO A 790 16.95 -8.38 2.76
C PRO A 790 16.00 -8.98 1.72
N ILE A 791 14.81 -9.36 2.20
CA ILE A 791 13.72 -9.92 1.42
C ILE A 791 12.72 -8.81 1.07
N TRP A 792 12.34 -8.74 -0.19
CA TRP A 792 11.42 -7.75 -0.74
C TRP A 792 10.24 -8.45 -1.41
N LEU A 793 9.02 -8.07 -1.06
CA LEU A 793 7.81 -8.75 -1.56
C LEU A 793 7.61 -8.57 -3.06
N CYS A 794 7.91 -7.39 -3.62
CA CYS A 794 7.70 -7.07 -5.03
C CYS A 794 8.43 -8.03 -5.99
N VAL A 795 9.73 -8.24 -5.78
CA VAL A 795 10.57 -9.13 -6.60
C VAL A 795 10.29 -10.61 -6.34
N ASN A 796 9.97 -10.97 -5.09
CA ASN A 796 9.55 -12.33 -4.75
C ASN A 796 8.22 -12.69 -5.43
N PHE A 797 7.26 -11.75 -5.48
CA PHE A 797 5.99 -11.94 -6.18
C PHE A 797 6.20 -12.24 -7.66
N LEU A 798 7.11 -11.51 -8.34
CA LEU A 798 7.43 -11.78 -9.74
C LEU A 798 8.17 -13.11 -9.93
N LEU A 799 9.03 -13.54 -9.00
CA LEU A 799 9.66 -14.86 -9.03
C LEU A 799 8.61 -15.97 -8.92
N VAL A 800 7.65 -15.82 -8.00
CA VAL A 800 6.50 -16.73 -7.84
C VAL A 800 5.71 -16.84 -9.14
N GLU A 801 5.33 -15.72 -9.75
CA GLU A 801 4.62 -15.75 -11.05
C GLU A 801 5.45 -16.40 -12.18
N SER A 802 6.77 -16.26 -12.13
CA SER A 802 7.66 -16.83 -13.14
C SER A 802 7.74 -18.35 -13.02
N LEU A 803 7.91 -18.87 -11.80
CA LEU A 803 7.88 -20.31 -11.51
C LEU A 803 6.56 -20.94 -11.95
N GLN A 804 5.45 -20.26 -11.68
CA GLN A 804 4.12 -20.61 -12.11
C GLN A 804 4.00 -20.72 -13.64
N ARG A 805 4.51 -19.73 -14.40
CA ARG A 805 4.54 -19.77 -15.86
C ARG A 805 5.42 -20.92 -16.39
N PHE A 806 6.57 -21.19 -15.77
CA PHE A 806 7.37 -22.36 -16.13
C PHE A 806 6.64 -23.67 -15.84
N TYR A 807 5.90 -23.76 -14.73
CA TYR A 807 5.05 -24.91 -14.43
C TYR A 807 3.94 -25.13 -15.47
N MET A 808 3.31 -24.06 -15.99
CA MET A 808 2.31 -24.20 -17.07
C MET A 808 2.87 -24.88 -18.33
N PHE A 809 4.17 -24.75 -18.58
CA PHE A 809 4.83 -25.34 -19.73
C PHE A 809 5.35 -26.76 -19.44
N TYR A 810 6.16 -26.91 -18.39
CA TYR A 810 6.82 -28.19 -18.05
C TYR A 810 5.91 -29.15 -17.28
N GLY A 811 4.86 -28.65 -16.64
CA GLY A 811 3.98 -29.40 -15.77
C GLY A 811 4.73 -30.08 -14.62
N PRO A 812 4.18 -31.18 -14.07
CA PRO A 812 4.80 -31.91 -12.96
C PRO A 812 6.07 -32.69 -13.35
N SER A 813 6.44 -32.69 -14.63
CA SER A 813 7.58 -33.48 -15.16
C SER A 813 8.94 -32.86 -14.85
N LEU A 814 9.02 -31.53 -14.75
CA LEU A 814 10.22 -30.84 -14.28
C LEU A 814 10.13 -30.72 -12.77
N GLN A 815 11.02 -31.44 -12.09
CA GLN A 815 11.18 -31.36 -10.64
C GLN A 815 12.58 -30.86 -10.31
N VAL A 816 12.67 -30.04 -9.27
CA VAL A 816 13.91 -29.53 -8.69
C VAL A 816 13.90 -29.80 -7.20
N GLU A 817 15.08 -29.86 -6.60
CA GLU A 817 15.22 -30.06 -5.16
C GLU A 817 14.91 -28.74 -4.43
N CYS A 818 13.96 -28.76 -3.49
CA CYS A 818 13.52 -27.55 -2.77
C CYS A 818 13.26 -27.86 -1.29
N PRO A 819 14.13 -27.39 -0.36
CA PRO A 819 15.39 -26.70 -0.63
C PRO A 819 16.44 -27.55 -1.32
N THR A 820 17.42 -26.92 -1.97
CA THR A 820 18.57 -27.63 -2.53
C THR A 820 19.34 -28.36 -1.43
N GLY A 821 19.73 -29.60 -1.68
CA GLY A 821 20.38 -30.49 -0.70
C GLY A 821 19.45 -31.22 0.28
N SER A 822 18.12 -30.98 0.24
CA SER A 822 17.15 -31.61 1.15
C SER A 822 16.75 -33.05 0.79
N GLY A 823 16.92 -33.45 -0.47
CA GLY A 823 16.35 -34.66 -1.07
C GLY A 823 14.89 -34.54 -1.53
N ASP A 824 14.20 -33.43 -1.20
CA ASP A 824 12.79 -33.23 -1.52
C ASP A 824 12.63 -32.64 -2.93
N MET A 825 12.13 -33.46 -3.85
CA MET A 825 11.88 -33.06 -5.24
C MET A 825 10.48 -32.46 -5.40
N MET A 826 10.42 -31.22 -5.88
CA MET A 826 9.17 -30.48 -6.10
C MET A 826 9.07 -30.02 -7.55
N HIS A 827 7.86 -30.06 -8.13
CA HIS A 827 7.62 -29.33 -9.36
C HIS A 827 7.48 -27.83 -9.08
N LEU A 828 7.64 -27.00 -10.12
CA LEU A 828 7.73 -25.54 -9.96
C LEU A 828 6.47 -24.89 -9.37
N GLY A 829 5.28 -25.50 -9.55
CA GLY A 829 4.07 -25.11 -8.82
C GLY A 829 4.23 -25.16 -7.30
N HIS A 830 4.67 -26.28 -6.73
CA HIS A 830 4.92 -26.41 -5.28
C HIS A 830 6.09 -25.55 -4.81
N VAL A 831 7.12 -25.34 -5.63
CA VAL A 831 8.19 -24.38 -5.30
C VAL A 831 7.61 -22.96 -5.15
N SER A 832 6.67 -22.57 -6.02
CA SER A 832 6.01 -21.26 -5.93
C SER A 832 5.11 -21.15 -4.69
N GLU A 833 4.46 -22.23 -4.27
CA GLU A 833 3.68 -22.28 -3.02
C GLU A 833 4.59 -22.22 -1.79
N GLU A 834 5.71 -22.93 -1.80
CA GLU A 834 6.72 -22.90 -0.73
C GLU A 834 7.23 -21.47 -0.47
N ILE A 835 7.59 -20.73 -1.52
CA ILE A 835 8.03 -19.34 -1.39
C ILE A 835 6.91 -18.45 -0.85
N GLN A 836 5.67 -18.61 -1.35
CA GLN A 836 4.52 -17.84 -0.85
C GLN A 836 4.21 -18.14 0.62
N HIS A 837 4.35 -19.39 1.07
CA HIS A 837 4.15 -19.76 2.47
C HIS A 837 5.19 -19.05 3.35
N ARG A 838 6.48 -19.08 2.96
CA ARG A 838 7.55 -18.39 3.69
C ARG A 838 7.32 -16.88 3.83
N LEU A 839 6.82 -16.25 2.76
CA LEU A 839 6.48 -14.83 2.78
C LEU A 839 5.25 -14.55 3.68
N GLN A 840 4.26 -15.44 3.71
CA GLN A 840 3.15 -15.34 4.66
C GLN A 840 3.60 -15.55 6.10
N HIS A 841 4.58 -16.41 6.35
CA HIS A 841 5.15 -16.68 7.69
C HIS A 841 5.88 -15.49 8.30
N LEU A 842 6.30 -14.50 7.50
CA LEU A 842 6.79 -13.22 8.02
C LEU A 842 5.75 -12.61 8.99
N MET A 843 4.51 -12.55 8.51
CA MET A 843 3.42 -11.87 9.20
C MET A 843 2.55 -12.81 10.02
N ALA A 844 2.43 -14.09 9.67
CA ALA A 844 1.58 -15.03 10.40
C ALA A 844 2.17 -15.43 11.76
N ARG A 845 1.31 -15.71 12.74
CA ARG A 845 1.75 -16.25 14.04
C ARG A 845 2.27 -17.68 13.90
N GLY A 846 3.42 -17.96 14.50
CA GLY A 846 3.96 -19.31 14.70
C GLY A 846 3.29 -20.06 15.85
N ASP A 847 3.76 -21.28 16.09
CA ASP A 847 3.29 -22.15 17.19
C ASP A 847 3.61 -21.56 18.58
N ASP A 848 4.62 -20.69 18.67
CA ASP A 848 4.96 -19.91 19.86
C ASP A 848 4.12 -18.64 20.03
N GLY A 849 3.21 -18.36 19.09
CA GLY A 849 2.36 -17.17 19.05
C GLY A 849 3.03 -15.92 18.49
N ARG A 850 4.29 -15.99 18.07
CA ARG A 850 5.07 -14.83 17.61
C ARG A 850 5.00 -14.62 16.10
N ARG A 851 5.27 -13.39 15.67
CA ARG A 851 5.48 -13.05 14.25
C ARG A 851 6.94 -12.71 14.00
N ALA A 852 7.50 -13.13 12.87
CA ALA A 852 8.89 -12.79 12.53
C ALA A 852 9.08 -11.26 12.45
N ILE A 853 8.10 -10.55 11.89
CA ILE A 853 8.13 -9.08 11.76
C ILE A 853 8.31 -8.34 13.08
N ASN A 854 7.88 -8.91 14.20
CA ASN A 854 7.89 -8.27 15.51
C ASN A 854 9.25 -8.38 16.23
N ASP A 855 10.22 -9.10 15.66
CA ASP A 855 11.59 -9.25 16.19
C ASP A 855 11.64 -9.71 17.66
N GLY A 856 10.68 -10.55 18.07
CA GLY A 856 10.57 -11.06 19.45
C GLY A 856 10.03 -10.07 20.48
N ASN A 857 9.35 -9.00 20.05
CA ASN A 857 8.72 -8.04 20.94
C ASN A 857 7.43 -8.60 21.59
N ASP A 858 7.46 -8.81 22.91
CA ASP A 858 6.35 -9.40 23.66
C ASP A 858 5.08 -8.54 23.67
N ILE A 859 5.20 -7.21 23.63
CA ILE A 859 4.04 -6.31 23.55
C ILE A 859 3.31 -6.58 22.22
N LEU A 860 4.05 -6.62 21.11
CA LEU A 860 3.48 -6.84 19.77
C LEU A 860 3.01 -8.28 19.53
N ASP A 861 3.57 -9.28 20.22
CA ASP A 861 3.20 -10.68 20.02
C ASP A 861 2.04 -11.13 20.92
N PHE A 862 1.99 -10.65 22.17
CA PHE A 862 1.11 -11.22 23.20
C PHE A 862 0.12 -10.25 23.82
N ASP A 863 0.39 -8.95 23.83
CA ASP A 863 -0.53 -7.99 24.46
C ASP A 863 -1.88 -7.97 23.69
N PRO A 864 -3.02 -8.16 24.36
CA PRO A 864 -4.33 -8.25 23.71
C PRO A 864 -4.75 -6.98 22.96
N ASN A 865 -4.19 -5.82 23.29
CA ASN A 865 -4.46 -4.55 22.63
C ASN A 865 -3.49 -4.23 21.49
N TRP A 866 -2.45 -5.04 21.28
CA TRP A 866 -1.42 -4.82 20.25
C TRP A 866 -1.35 -5.95 19.24
N LYS A 867 -1.44 -7.21 19.69
CA LYS A 867 -1.11 -8.42 18.90
C LYS A 867 -1.83 -8.57 17.57
N ASP A 868 -3.01 -7.97 17.44
CA ASP A 868 -3.85 -8.04 16.25
C ASP A 868 -3.68 -6.84 15.31
N ASN A 869 -2.89 -5.82 15.68
CA ASN A 869 -2.59 -4.67 14.83
C ASN A 869 -1.23 -4.84 14.16
N LEU A 870 -1.16 -4.60 12.85
CA LEU A 870 0.01 -4.94 12.04
C LEU A 870 0.63 -3.70 11.41
N TRP A 871 1.97 -3.67 11.42
CA TRP A 871 2.76 -2.81 10.54
C TRP A 871 3.14 -3.56 9.27
N PHE A 872 3.22 -2.82 8.17
CA PHE A 872 3.54 -3.34 6.85
C PHE A 872 4.86 -2.71 6.41
N TYR A 873 5.93 -3.47 6.62
CA TYR A 873 7.29 -2.98 6.43
C TYR A 873 7.70 -2.92 4.96
N GLU A 874 8.65 -2.04 4.64
CA GLU A 874 9.23 -1.88 3.31
C GLU A 874 9.96 -3.16 2.86
N PHE A 875 10.79 -3.73 3.74
CA PHE A 875 11.54 -4.95 3.52
C PHE A 875 11.77 -5.73 4.82
N PHE A 876 12.34 -6.93 4.72
CA PHE A 876 12.50 -7.85 5.84
C PHE A 876 13.92 -8.38 5.93
N ASP A 877 14.43 -8.51 7.15
CA ASP A 877 15.77 -9.06 7.37
C ASP A 877 15.87 -10.48 6.77
N GLY A 878 16.89 -10.71 5.94
CA GLY A 878 17.07 -11.94 5.19
C GLY A 878 17.37 -13.18 6.05
N ASP A 879 17.72 -13.01 7.33
CA ASP A 879 18.02 -14.09 8.26
C ASP A 879 16.98 -14.21 9.38
N SER A 880 16.48 -13.10 9.94
CA SER A 880 15.52 -13.14 11.05
C SER A 880 14.06 -12.87 10.66
N GLY A 881 13.81 -12.33 9.46
CA GLY A 881 12.47 -11.95 9.01
C GLY A 881 11.87 -10.73 9.71
N ARG A 882 12.65 -10.01 10.54
CA ARG A 882 12.16 -8.79 11.20
C ARG A 882 11.81 -7.72 10.16
N GLY A 883 10.76 -6.94 10.44
CA GLY A 883 10.35 -5.85 9.57
C GLY A 883 11.30 -4.65 9.67
N LEU A 884 11.63 -4.04 8.52
CA LEU A 884 12.60 -2.95 8.38
C LEU A 884 12.12 -1.90 7.36
N GLY A 885 12.71 -0.70 7.43
CA GLY A 885 12.32 0.46 6.62
C GLY A 885 10.94 1.00 7.02
N ALA A 886 10.26 1.64 6.07
CA ALA A 886 8.95 2.27 6.30
C ALA A 886 7.91 1.31 6.89
N THR A 887 7.22 1.71 7.96
CA THR A 887 6.30 0.84 8.73
C THR A 887 4.86 0.78 8.20
N HIS A 888 4.51 1.69 7.29
CA HIS A 888 3.19 1.77 6.65
C HIS A 888 3.33 1.63 5.15
N GLN A 889 4.31 0.82 4.71
CA GLN A 889 4.53 0.42 3.33
C GLN A 889 3.43 -0.56 2.89
N CYS A 890 2.18 -0.16 3.02
CA CYS A 890 1.06 -0.79 2.32
C CYS A 890 1.05 -0.36 0.85
N GLY A 891 2.23 -0.36 0.23
CA GLY A 891 2.48 -0.21 -1.19
C GLY A 891 2.65 -1.59 -1.80
N TRP A 892 3.90 -2.03 -2.00
CA TRP A 892 4.13 -3.41 -2.48
C TRP A 892 3.95 -4.48 -1.40
N THR A 893 4.09 -4.17 -0.10
CA THR A 893 3.88 -5.19 0.93
C THR A 893 2.40 -5.56 1.02
N GLY A 894 1.51 -4.68 0.52
CA GLY A 894 0.10 -4.99 0.23
C GLY A 894 -0.11 -6.18 -0.72
N LEU A 895 0.89 -6.61 -1.49
CA LEU A 895 0.85 -7.86 -2.28
C LEU A 895 0.58 -9.10 -1.42
N ILE A 896 0.83 -9.03 -0.10
CA ILE A 896 0.50 -10.13 0.82
C ILE A 896 -0.99 -10.46 0.79
N ALA A 897 -1.88 -9.46 0.59
CA ALA A 897 -3.31 -9.69 0.45
C ALA A 897 -3.62 -10.64 -0.70
N ARG A 898 -2.89 -10.48 -1.81
CA ARG A 898 -3.00 -11.33 -2.99
C ARG A 898 -2.40 -12.72 -2.76
N MET A 899 -1.24 -12.83 -2.11
CA MET A 899 -0.65 -14.13 -1.78
C MET A 899 -1.52 -14.96 -0.83
N ILE A 900 -2.15 -14.31 0.17
CA ILE A 900 -3.10 -14.96 1.09
C ILE A 900 -4.35 -15.42 0.33
N HIS A 901 -4.88 -14.61 -0.60
CA HIS A 901 -5.95 -15.06 -1.48
C HIS A 901 -5.53 -16.25 -2.35
N ASP A 902 -4.24 -16.31 -2.71
CA ASP A 902 -3.72 -17.33 -3.60
C ASP A 902 -3.43 -18.67 -2.91
N THR A 903 -2.92 -18.65 -1.69
CA THR A 903 -2.43 -19.86 -1.01
C THR A 903 -2.81 -19.95 0.47
N GLY A 904 -3.63 -19.03 0.99
CA GLY A 904 -3.97 -18.97 2.42
C GLY A 904 -4.69 -20.21 2.96
N ILE A 905 -5.40 -20.97 2.12
CA ILE A 905 -6.04 -22.25 2.53
C ILE A 905 -4.99 -23.35 2.73
N SER A 906 -3.98 -23.40 1.86
CA SER A 906 -2.91 -24.41 1.88
C SER A 906 -1.71 -23.99 2.71
N CYS A 907 -1.72 -22.76 3.24
CA CYS A 907 -0.62 -22.21 4.00
C CYS A 907 -0.44 -22.99 5.30
N ARG A 908 0.71 -23.65 5.42
CA ARG A 908 1.11 -24.35 6.64
C ARG A 908 1.35 -23.33 7.74
N LEU A 909 1.22 -23.73 9.01
CA LEU A 909 1.69 -22.88 10.10
C LEU A 909 3.21 -22.69 10.00
N PRO A 910 3.76 -21.53 10.41
CA PRO A 910 5.20 -21.35 10.53
C PRO A 910 5.82 -22.48 11.36
N GLN A 911 7.05 -22.90 11.01
CA GLN A 911 7.81 -23.93 11.73
C GLN A 911 7.21 -25.36 11.75
N THR A 912 6.08 -25.60 11.06
CA THR A 912 5.54 -26.96 10.89
C THR A 912 6.49 -27.81 10.01
N PRO A 913 6.81 -29.07 10.38
CA PRO A 913 7.67 -29.94 9.59
C PRO A 913 7.18 -30.13 8.15
N ARG A 914 8.11 -30.12 7.20
CA ARG A 914 7.84 -30.19 5.75
C ARG A 914 7.14 -31.49 5.29
N THR A 915 7.17 -32.57 6.09
CA THR A 915 6.58 -33.86 5.74
C THR A 915 5.05 -33.88 5.91
N PRO A 916 4.26 -34.13 4.83
CA PRO A 916 2.80 -34.01 4.83
C PRO A 916 2.06 -34.88 5.86
N SER A 917 2.63 -36.03 6.23
CA SER A 917 1.97 -37.01 7.10
C SER A 917 1.83 -36.57 8.56
N THR A 918 2.66 -35.64 9.02
CA THR A 918 2.65 -35.13 10.41
C THR A 918 1.82 -33.86 10.56
N GLY A 919 1.85 -32.96 9.57
CA GLY A 919 1.11 -31.69 9.63
C GLY A 919 -0.40 -31.87 9.44
N MET A 920 -0.84 -32.82 8.61
CA MET A 920 -2.27 -33.08 8.41
C MET A 920 -2.98 -33.55 9.68
N ASN A 921 -2.34 -34.39 10.50
CA ASN A 921 -2.97 -34.85 11.75
C ASN A 921 -3.17 -33.70 12.74
N HIS A 922 -2.24 -32.73 12.80
CA HIS A 922 -2.38 -31.56 13.67
C HIS A 922 -3.39 -30.53 13.13
N TYR A 923 -3.34 -30.22 11.82
CA TYR A 923 -4.20 -29.20 11.20
C TYR A 923 -5.68 -29.63 11.13
N PHE A 924 -5.93 -30.91 10.85
CA PHE A 924 -7.30 -31.43 10.81
C PHE A 924 -7.83 -31.70 12.23
N ASP A 925 -7.02 -32.07 13.22
CA ASP A 925 -7.50 -32.24 14.59
C ASP A 925 -8.00 -30.92 15.21
N ASP A 926 -7.36 -29.78 14.94
CA ASP A 926 -7.78 -28.47 15.47
C ASP A 926 -9.04 -27.90 14.77
N ILE A 927 -9.18 -28.07 13.45
CA ILE A 927 -10.39 -27.63 12.72
C ILE A 927 -11.57 -28.55 13.02
N PHE A 928 -11.37 -29.87 13.12
CA PHE A 928 -12.46 -30.81 13.38
C PHE A 928 -12.89 -30.86 14.85
N THR A 929 -12.01 -30.66 15.83
CA THR A 929 -12.44 -30.58 17.25
C THR A 929 -13.29 -29.33 17.52
N ARG A 930 -13.06 -28.21 16.80
CA ARG A 930 -13.89 -27.00 16.93
C ARG A 930 -15.21 -27.08 16.16
N HIS A 931 -15.24 -27.70 14.97
CA HIS A 931 -16.48 -27.83 14.18
C HIS A 931 -17.39 -29.01 14.59
N ILE A 932 -16.84 -30.12 15.11
CA ILE A 932 -17.68 -31.27 15.53
C ILE A 932 -18.46 -30.95 16.82
N ALA A 933 -18.00 -30.01 17.64
CA ALA A 933 -18.76 -29.51 18.78
C ALA A 933 -20.09 -28.81 18.40
N GLY A 934 -20.24 -28.41 17.13
CA GLY A 934 -21.48 -27.81 16.61
C GLY A 934 -22.46 -28.78 15.92
N ALA A 935 -22.04 -30.01 15.60
CA ALA A 935 -22.78 -30.85 14.64
C ALA A 935 -23.57 -32.02 15.24
N ASN A 936 -23.37 -32.39 16.52
CA ASN A 936 -24.08 -33.50 17.15
C ASN A 936 -25.05 -33.04 18.25
N GLY A 937 -26.33 -32.91 17.87
CA GLY A 937 -27.45 -32.53 18.73
C GLY A 937 -27.81 -33.54 19.83
N LYS A 938 -26.95 -33.70 20.84
CA LYS A 938 -27.33 -34.28 22.14
C LYS A 938 -26.76 -33.45 23.28
N SER A 939 -27.67 -32.92 24.10
CA SER A 939 -27.40 -32.09 25.26
C SER A 939 -26.47 -32.77 26.27
N GLN A 940 -25.23 -32.31 26.37
CA GLN A 940 -24.48 -32.37 27.61
C GLN A 940 -24.18 -30.94 28.06
N LYS A 941 -24.46 -30.68 29.34
CA LYS A 941 -24.49 -29.37 29.98
C LYS A 941 -23.21 -28.58 29.67
N SER A 942 -23.39 -27.44 29.03
CA SER A 942 -22.38 -26.39 28.86
C SER A 942 -21.77 -26.01 30.22
N PRO A 943 -20.46 -25.73 30.31
CA PRO A 943 -19.96 -24.85 31.35
C PRO A 943 -20.73 -23.53 31.22
N ARG A 944 -21.24 -23.02 32.35
CA ARG A 944 -22.06 -21.80 32.38
C ARG A 944 -21.41 -20.71 31.51
N PRO A 945 -22.18 -20.05 30.62
CA PRO A 945 -21.66 -18.94 29.87
C PRO A 945 -21.20 -17.87 30.87
N TYR A 946 -19.94 -17.45 30.75
CA TYR A 946 -19.60 -16.11 31.20
C TYR A 946 -20.57 -15.17 30.50
N HIS A 947 -21.27 -14.35 31.28
CA HIS A 947 -22.20 -13.36 30.79
C HIS A 947 -21.47 -12.41 29.84
N LEU A 948 -21.54 -12.69 28.54
CA LEU A 948 -21.31 -11.72 27.47
C LEU A 948 -22.45 -10.72 27.57
N ARG A 949 -22.19 -9.66 28.33
CA ARG A 949 -22.99 -8.44 28.32
C ARG A 949 -22.93 -7.92 26.89
N ARG A 950 -24.09 -7.79 26.23
CA ARG A 950 -24.23 -6.96 25.03
C ARG A 950 -23.49 -5.65 25.29
N THR A 951 -22.45 -5.36 24.50
CA THR A 951 -21.80 -4.05 24.48
C THR A 951 -22.75 -3.09 23.78
N SER A 952 -23.74 -2.61 24.52
CA SER A 952 -24.45 -1.39 24.18
C SER A 952 -23.54 -0.22 24.51
N THR A 953 -23.27 0.66 23.55
CA THR A 953 -22.81 2.05 23.76
C THR A 953 -23.91 2.91 24.44
N ALA A 954 -24.70 2.33 25.33
CA ALA A 954 -25.77 2.98 26.07
C ALA A 954 -25.16 3.91 27.15
N ARG A 955 -24.73 5.09 26.73
CA ARG A 955 -24.87 6.34 27.51
C ARG A 955 -25.85 7.30 26.82
N SER A 956 -26.96 6.77 26.29
CA SER A 956 -28.20 7.54 26.19
C SER A 956 -28.86 7.50 27.57
N ILE A 957 -28.72 8.58 28.36
CA ILE A 957 -29.32 8.68 29.69
C ILE A 957 -30.72 9.31 29.54
N GLY A 958 -31.72 8.45 29.36
CA GLY A 958 -33.09 8.69 29.78
C GLY A 958 -33.27 8.25 31.22
N ALA A 959 -32.72 8.98 32.20
CA ALA A 959 -33.02 8.76 33.62
C ALA A 959 -32.88 10.07 34.40
N ARG A 960 -33.88 10.95 34.26
CA ARG A 960 -34.16 11.96 35.29
C ARG A 960 -34.78 11.22 36.47
N SER A 961 -34.05 11.13 37.57
CA SER A 961 -34.60 10.75 38.87
C SER A 961 -35.41 11.92 39.41
N ASP A 962 -36.74 11.85 39.31
CA ASP A 962 -37.67 12.58 40.17
C ASP A 962 -39.02 11.85 40.12
N PHE A 963 -39.24 10.92 41.05
CA PHE A 963 -40.59 10.45 41.39
C PHE A 963 -40.80 10.64 42.89
N GLY A 964 -41.53 11.69 43.23
CA GLY A 964 -42.32 11.75 44.45
C GLY A 964 -43.68 11.10 44.20
N ASP A 965 -44.14 10.34 45.18
CA ASP A 965 -45.48 9.78 45.29
C ASP A 965 -46.58 10.79 44.92
N HIS A 966 -47.53 10.40 44.08
CA HIS A 966 -48.96 10.50 44.38
C HIS A 966 -49.83 9.79 43.33
N ASP A 967 -50.76 8.97 43.84
CA ASP A 967 -51.90 8.37 43.16
C ASP A 967 -52.74 9.40 42.37
N HIS A 968 -53.21 9.03 41.17
CA HIS A 968 -54.65 9.02 40.81
C HIS A 968 -54.92 8.50 39.38
N GLU A 969 -56.07 7.84 39.26
CA GLU A 969 -56.73 7.23 38.10
C GLU A 969 -56.90 8.18 36.89
N HIS A 970 -56.71 7.67 35.66
CA HIS A 970 -57.72 7.67 34.59
C HIS A 970 -57.26 6.95 33.32
N ASP A 971 -58.20 6.21 32.72
CA ASP A 971 -58.11 5.36 31.53
C ASP A 971 -57.91 6.09 30.18
N GLU A 972 -57.67 5.23 29.17
CA GLU A 972 -58.06 5.29 27.75
C GLU A 972 -57.00 5.64 26.66
N GLU A 973 -56.51 4.55 26.05
CA GLU A 973 -56.29 4.28 24.62
C GLU A 973 -55.62 5.33 23.70
N GLU A 974 -54.33 5.11 23.40
CA GLU A 974 -53.80 5.28 22.05
C GLU A 974 -52.70 4.20 21.82
N GLN A 975 -53.07 3.10 21.16
CA GLN A 975 -52.13 2.10 20.66
C GLN A 975 -51.24 2.74 19.59
N ARG A 976 -49.95 2.94 19.92
CA ARG A 976 -48.88 3.07 18.92
C ARG A 976 -47.97 1.87 19.04
N ASP A 977 -48.05 1.00 18.04
CA ASP A 977 -47.10 -0.08 17.82
C ASP A 977 -45.69 0.53 17.66
N HIS A 978 -44.83 0.27 18.64
CA HIS A 978 -43.39 0.46 18.51
C HIS A 978 -42.78 -0.86 18.01
N GLU A 979 -42.64 -0.97 16.69
CA GLU A 979 -41.70 -1.91 16.07
C GLU A 979 -40.27 -1.41 16.36
N GLY A 980 -39.52 -2.19 17.15
CA GLY A 980 -38.10 -1.98 17.35
C GLY A 980 -37.27 -2.65 16.26
N SER A 981 -36.19 -1.96 15.87
CA SER A 981 -34.96 -2.43 15.20
C SER A 981 -35.09 -3.28 13.94
N VAL A 982 -34.37 -2.87 12.89
CA VAL A 982 -34.42 -3.36 11.50
C VAL A 982 -35.54 -2.65 10.73
N ALA A 983 -35.17 -1.60 9.99
CA ALA A 983 -35.94 -1.22 8.81
C ALA A 983 -36.16 -2.52 8.00
N PRO A 984 -37.40 -2.90 7.66
CA PRO A 984 -37.66 -4.20 7.08
C PRO A 984 -36.79 -4.32 5.83
N MET A 985 -35.80 -5.23 5.87
CA MET A 985 -35.15 -5.63 4.65
C MET A 985 -36.28 -6.14 3.76
N ASP A 986 -36.42 -5.52 2.60
CA ASP A 986 -37.29 -5.97 1.52
C ASP A 986 -37.23 -7.51 1.44
N GLU A 987 -38.37 -8.20 1.57
CA GLU A 987 -38.41 -9.68 1.58
C GLU A 987 -37.65 -10.27 0.38
N GLN A 988 -37.63 -9.53 -0.74
CA GLN A 988 -36.85 -9.88 -1.91
C GLN A 988 -35.34 -9.90 -1.62
N ARG A 989 -34.79 -8.88 -0.93
CA ARG A 989 -33.37 -8.82 -0.56
C ARG A 989 -32.95 -9.95 0.37
N LEU A 990 -33.81 -10.33 1.32
CA LEU A 990 -33.52 -11.45 2.22
C LEU A 990 -33.41 -12.76 1.43
N ARG A 991 -34.34 -13.01 0.50
CA ARG A 991 -34.27 -14.19 -0.39
C ARG A 991 -33.04 -14.19 -1.27
N GLU A 992 -32.68 -13.05 -1.85
CA GLU A 992 -31.48 -12.91 -2.68
C GLU A 992 -30.20 -13.16 -1.87
N ARG A 993 -30.13 -12.65 -0.63
CA ARG A 993 -29.01 -12.90 0.28
C ARG A 993 -28.91 -14.38 0.64
N GLU A 994 -30.01 -15.03 1.00
CA GLU A 994 -30.03 -16.46 1.28
C GLU A 994 -29.57 -17.30 0.09
N GLU A 995 -29.92 -16.91 -1.14
CA GLU A 995 -29.45 -17.57 -2.35
C GLU A 995 -27.95 -17.36 -2.58
N ALA A 996 -27.46 -16.14 -2.42
CA ALA A 996 -26.05 -15.82 -2.50
C ALA A 996 -25.24 -16.63 -1.46
N ASP A 997 -25.72 -16.70 -0.22
CA ASP A 997 -25.07 -17.46 0.86
C ASP A 997 -24.99 -18.96 0.53
N ARG A 998 -26.01 -19.53 -0.15
CA ARG A 998 -25.94 -20.91 -0.66
C ARG A 998 -24.87 -21.10 -1.73
N HIS A 999 -24.76 -20.17 -2.68
CA HIS A 999 -23.70 -20.22 -3.70
C HIS A 999 -22.31 -20.13 -3.06
N VAL A 1000 -22.12 -19.20 -2.13
CA VAL A 1000 -20.88 -19.08 -1.37
C VAL A 1000 -20.55 -20.37 -0.62
N ALA A 1001 -21.53 -21.00 0.04
CA ALA A 1001 -21.33 -22.26 0.74
C ALA A 1001 -20.95 -23.41 -0.20
N ASN A 1002 -21.54 -23.49 -1.40
CA ASN A 1002 -21.20 -24.48 -2.41
C ASN A 1002 -19.77 -24.27 -2.93
N TYR A 1003 -19.42 -23.04 -3.31
CA TYR A 1003 -18.06 -22.67 -3.73
C TYR A 1003 -17.03 -23.10 -2.69
N ILE A 1004 -17.25 -22.74 -1.41
CA ILE A 1004 -16.36 -23.12 -0.30
C ILE A 1004 -16.23 -24.64 -0.21
N SER A 1005 -17.34 -25.38 -0.28
CA SER A 1005 -17.35 -26.84 -0.20
C SER A 1005 -16.55 -27.48 -1.35
N GLU A 1006 -16.69 -26.97 -2.58
CA GLU A 1006 -15.89 -27.42 -3.71
C GLU A 1006 -14.40 -27.14 -3.53
N GLN A 1007 -14.04 -25.93 -3.10
CA GLN A 1007 -12.64 -25.55 -2.87
C GLN A 1007 -12.01 -26.41 -1.76
N LEU A 1008 -12.75 -26.69 -0.69
CA LEU A 1008 -12.31 -27.59 0.38
C LEU A 1008 -12.11 -29.03 -0.10
N HIS A 1009 -13.00 -29.55 -0.96
CA HIS A 1009 -12.84 -30.89 -1.52
C HIS A 1009 -11.57 -30.98 -2.39
N ARG A 1010 -11.25 -29.91 -3.13
CA ARG A 1010 -10.05 -29.82 -3.99
C ARG A 1010 -8.77 -29.80 -3.16
N VAL A 1011 -8.71 -29.02 -2.08
CA VAL A 1011 -7.54 -29.02 -1.18
C VAL A 1011 -7.27 -30.41 -0.59
N ARG A 1012 -8.31 -31.23 -0.39
CA ARG A 1012 -8.15 -32.61 0.09
C ARG A 1012 -7.59 -33.58 -0.96
N SER A 1013 -7.75 -33.33 -2.27
CA SER A 1013 -7.27 -34.25 -3.32
C SER A 1013 -5.76 -34.18 -3.57
N HIS A 1014 -5.02 -33.28 -2.89
CA HIS A 1014 -3.58 -33.02 -3.10
C HIS A 1014 -3.23 -32.53 -4.52
N ASP A 1015 -4.22 -32.17 -5.33
CA ASP A 1015 -3.98 -31.37 -6.52
C ASP A 1015 -3.53 -29.99 -6.03
N SER A 1016 -2.46 -29.43 -6.62
CA SER A 1016 -2.01 -28.10 -6.21
C SER A 1016 -3.20 -27.15 -6.32
N ALA A 1017 -3.37 -26.23 -5.36
CA ALA A 1017 -4.40 -25.18 -5.43
C ALA A 1017 -4.30 -24.33 -6.72
N TRP A 1018 -3.22 -24.54 -7.46
CA TRP A 1018 -2.85 -23.97 -8.73
C TRP A 1018 -3.39 -24.68 -9.98
N GLU A 1019 -3.70 -25.99 -9.99
CA GLU A 1019 -3.97 -26.71 -11.25
C GLU A 1019 -5.21 -26.22 -12.03
N ASP A 1020 -6.23 -25.68 -11.34
CA ASP A 1020 -7.37 -24.99 -11.97
C ASP A 1020 -7.13 -23.48 -12.18
N ARG A 1021 -6.24 -22.83 -11.42
CA ARG A 1021 -5.87 -21.41 -11.64
C ARG A 1021 -5.11 -21.20 -12.95
N VAL A 1022 -4.49 -22.27 -13.43
CA VAL A 1022 -3.89 -22.39 -14.77
C VAL A 1022 -4.89 -21.91 -15.83
N GLY A 1023 -6.17 -22.27 -15.69
CA GLY A 1023 -7.23 -21.96 -16.66
C GLY A 1023 -7.52 -20.47 -16.85
N ASP A 1024 -7.56 -19.65 -15.79
CA ASP A 1024 -8.18 -18.31 -15.88
C ASP A 1024 -7.24 -17.13 -15.62
N GLU A 1025 -6.18 -17.29 -14.82
CA GLU A 1025 -5.35 -16.14 -14.39
C GLU A 1025 -4.11 -15.89 -15.25
N PHE A 1026 -3.60 -16.93 -15.91
CA PHE A 1026 -2.38 -16.87 -16.69
C PHE A 1026 -2.61 -17.19 -18.16
N GLU A 1027 -3.78 -17.73 -18.48
CA GLU A 1027 -4.22 -18.03 -19.84
C GLU A 1027 -5.02 -16.87 -20.43
N ALA A 1028 -4.78 -16.65 -21.72
CA ALA A 1028 -5.62 -15.79 -22.52
C ALA A 1028 -6.83 -16.64 -22.97
N GLN A 1029 -7.80 -16.88 -22.08
CA GLN A 1029 -8.95 -17.72 -22.41
C GLN A 1029 -9.76 -17.24 -23.62
N LEU A 1030 -10.44 -18.21 -24.23
CA LEU A 1030 -11.38 -18.00 -25.32
C LEU A 1030 -12.71 -17.50 -24.73
N ASP A 1031 -13.28 -16.42 -25.26
CA ASP A 1031 -14.70 -16.14 -25.01
C ASP A 1031 -15.52 -17.28 -25.64
N GLU A 1032 -16.31 -18.01 -24.84
CA GLU A 1032 -17.34 -18.90 -25.36
C GLU A 1032 -18.42 -18.03 -26.03
N ASN A 1033 -18.65 -18.28 -27.33
CA ASN A 1033 -19.54 -17.48 -28.20
C ASN A 1033 -21.00 -17.42 -27.73
#